data_AF-A0A7W3Y9N0-F1
#
_entry.id   AF-A0A7W3Y9N0-F1
#
_cell.length_a   1.000
_cell.length_b   1.000
_cell.length_c   1.000
_cell.angle_alpha   90.00
_cell.angle_beta   90.00
_cell.angle_gamma   90.00
#
_symmetry.space_group_name_H-M   'P 1'
#
loop_
_entity.id
_entity.type
_entity.pdbx_description
1 polymer ?
#
loop_
_entity_poly.entity_id
_entity_poly.type
_entity_poly.pdbx_seq_one_letter_code
_entity_poly.pdbx_strand_id
1 'polypeptide(L)'
;MQTQQVILDVLKPTGTIVDLSDSFNARVGDKMTPFQLFILEGGVAKDLKGMHPELEAVVGNGALKGGKAIMNAGAKGVHWVGSTNNVTGYNQLTLAFPAEVFPQSGFCYGHLILANEAGVRESSVDIWFQVLDGTPQMGMVANHYDSELALELAKAKNMNDQFSQEMRAAYSQQVTDAQNALIKATANLNDLAGTAGDMSAQIKANNIITKQQFDNGIASNHAYIDQKFKEMLDKIGDATPHFIDTVNDLKNTHPNGEKGLWVAKDDGNRYVWLNGQWTNFGAYQGQGIKDKYITNRMIADNTIQDNAISTVHLSSIQDSYAYVGEATVWNGQKTDQSVYFDKDNVAWIKKSTEKGDAGILFPVRLPFIPTGGGAAYIDFSYSTLNADGLEDKVDIWITQNDGTLIKQLWMGPKKAGAGKIKISAVDFSQNAYPKDFSLLFAVHGGAGTLDVQVRVSFNSDNIELPIRNYQLGKLISTNHPGTGVWDDESWIDASKVRSSNHNLLNNAILWNGGKYDALNFNNDELVKTSGDLSYNSGIAVPVEVDTTTDQYIKLVYGYHGLGKGVNGISAYLGNEKQALKKNLGSARTADTACTITAHITPEMFNQYGIEDKLYLVVGGMASAMFFKKIQVSSLLIERTLSSALSHLHDEVGEPDEKQYGQSIGGIDKATKVNVDGLAYGTTGVGYDGDNGRLKSIQAYVPAQGTYNFVVGKLDQHNLLVNGTTFTIGLGQGSNNVDMTSRNIQVNNGDIVFMDLSKAGVYNPDGTHPKYLDSFIQDNNHPSTTPGYPGQMFYDANYLVPFSYSVASMNLPQQITELKNELADAKKQLNNNNSKKMNTISTPNGKSYRLVVANDGSLSAVSTIPSSVTIFGNSLTYEHGKIGMAASDANHDWYHYVTDYIKGKNSSVKINDRTNMSIWESAISTADREKIFNDSIKPFLSADTDLVIIQLGDNVNTAEKKATFAHDVGELLQQIHAVSPKAQVYWVYGWFGNYPEIFTPIQNACDNNGATGIDIHDLNKSGNTSYVGATRTGLDGSTWQITNPGEAAHPGDQGMKAIADRVISNFDF
;
A
#
# COMPACT_ATOMS: atom_id res chain seq x y z
N MET A 1 -8.04 73.44 32.77
CA MET A 1 -7.45 73.46 31.41
C MET A 1 -7.07 72.03 31.08
N GLN A 2 -7.81 71.37 30.19
CA GLN A 2 -7.47 70.03 29.71
C GLN A 2 -6.30 70.18 28.74
N THR A 3 -5.15 69.57 29.04
CA THR A 3 -4.04 69.46 28.11
C THR A 3 -4.53 68.66 26.90
N GLN A 4 -4.68 69.31 25.74
CA GLN A 4 -5.07 68.63 24.50
C GLN A 4 -3.96 67.64 24.13
N GLN A 5 -4.28 66.35 24.11
CA GLN A 5 -3.34 65.30 23.73
C GLN A 5 -3.29 65.20 22.21
N VAL A 6 -2.10 65.21 21.62
CA VAL A 6 -1.93 64.91 20.19
C VAL A 6 -1.85 63.41 20.04
N ILE A 7 -2.78 62.85 19.26
CA ILE A 7 -2.89 61.42 19.03
C ILE A 7 -2.68 61.17 17.54
N LEU A 8 -1.78 60.25 17.19
CA LEU A 8 -1.52 59.80 15.83
C LEU A 8 -1.85 58.32 15.72
N ASP A 9 -2.82 57.97 14.87
CA ASP A 9 -3.13 56.57 14.54
C ASP A 9 -2.42 56.17 13.25
N VAL A 10 -1.59 55.13 13.31
CA VAL A 10 -0.81 54.66 12.15
C VAL A 10 -1.63 53.82 11.16
N LEU A 11 -2.82 53.32 11.52
CA LEU A 11 -3.68 52.49 10.65
C LEU A 11 -5.05 53.12 10.31
N LYS A 12 -5.58 54.03 11.14
CA LYS A 12 -6.90 54.68 10.93
C LYS A 12 -6.81 56.21 11.08
N PRO A 13 -6.33 56.93 10.06
CA PRO A 13 -6.21 58.38 10.15
C PRO A 13 -7.57 59.08 10.00
N THR A 14 -8.27 59.35 11.10
CA THR A 14 -9.30 60.39 11.10
C THR A 14 -8.60 61.75 11.17
N GLY A 15 -8.66 62.52 10.08
CA GLY A 15 -8.08 63.86 10.00
C GLY A 15 -8.58 64.77 11.10
N THR A 16 -7.75 65.01 12.12
CA THR A 16 -8.07 65.88 13.25
C THR A 16 -7.09 67.04 13.21
N ILE A 17 -7.60 68.27 13.09
CA ILE A 17 -6.79 69.47 13.29
C ILE A 17 -6.72 69.69 14.80
N VAL A 18 -5.51 69.68 15.36
CA VAL A 18 -5.29 69.88 16.79
C VAL A 18 -4.57 71.22 16.96
N ASP A 19 -5.18 72.14 17.68
CA ASP A 19 -4.55 73.41 18.02
C ASP A 19 -3.50 73.19 19.12
N LEU A 20 -2.24 73.50 18.83
CA LEU A 20 -1.12 73.28 19.76
C LEU A 20 -0.63 74.57 20.43
N SER A 21 -1.32 75.69 20.22
CA SER A 21 -0.91 77.02 20.71
C SER A 21 -0.63 77.02 22.22
N ASP A 22 -1.34 76.19 22.99
CA ASP A 22 -1.23 76.09 24.45
C ASP A 22 -0.20 75.05 24.94
N SER A 23 0.28 74.15 24.07
CA SER A 23 1.10 72.99 24.45
C SER A 23 2.46 72.91 23.75
N PHE A 24 2.68 73.68 22.69
CA PHE A 24 3.94 73.70 21.94
C PHE A 24 4.25 75.12 21.46
N ASN A 25 5.30 75.74 22.03
CA ASN A 25 5.69 77.13 21.74
C ASN A 25 7.13 77.23 21.20
N ALA A 26 7.40 76.55 20.08
CA ALA A 26 8.70 76.61 19.42
C ALA A 26 8.79 77.84 18.48
N ARG A 27 9.91 78.57 18.55
CA ARG A 27 10.26 79.69 17.69
C ARG A 27 11.21 79.24 16.58
N VAL A 28 11.30 80.06 15.53
CA VAL A 28 12.30 79.88 14.46
C VAL A 28 13.70 79.83 15.07
N GLY A 29 14.42 78.73 14.81
CA GLY A 29 15.76 78.50 15.36
C GLY A 29 15.83 77.86 16.76
N ASP A 30 14.70 77.57 17.41
CA ASP A 30 14.69 76.80 18.65
C ASP A 30 15.23 75.38 18.41
N LYS A 31 15.97 74.86 19.40
CA LYS A 31 16.50 73.49 19.40
C LYS A 31 15.89 72.72 20.55
N MET A 32 15.50 71.47 20.28
CA MET A 32 15.14 70.49 21.31
C MET A 32 13.88 70.85 22.12
N THR A 33 12.96 71.64 21.58
CA THR A 33 11.66 71.89 22.23
C THR A 33 10.87 70.58 22.29
N PRO A 34 10.58 70.04 23.49
CA PRO A 34 9.94 68.74 23.61
C PRO A 34 8.45 68.83 23.26
N PHE A 35 8.00 67.92 22.40
CA PHE A 35 6.63 67.77 21.94
C PHE A 35 6.12 66.37 22.29
N GLN A 36 4.98 66.27 22.96
CA GLN A 36 4.42 64.98 23.35
C GLN A 36 3.37 64.50 22.35
N LEU A 37 3.47 63.22 21.97
CA LEU A 37 2.61 62.57 21.00
C LEU A 37 2.22 61.17 21.49
N PHE A 38 0.97 60.78 21.33
CA PHE A 38 0.50 59.43 21.65
C PHE A 38 0.22 58.65 20.37
N ILE A 39 0.67 57.40 20.31
CA ILE A 39 0.53 56.54 19.13
C ILE A 39 -0.59 55.53 19.34
N LEU A 40 -1.48 55.43 18.35
CA LEU A 40 -2.46 54.36 18.24
C LEU A 40 -2.19 53.52 16.99
N GLU A 41 -2.64 52.28 17.02
CA GLU A 41 -2.69 51.37 15.89
C GLU A 41 -4.13 50.86 15.76
N GLY A 42 -4.88 51.38 14.79
CA GLY A 42 -6.24 50.94 14.50
C GLY A 42 -7.27 51.29 15.58
N GLY A 43 -6.98 52.32 16.39
CA GLY A 43 -7.77 52.80 17.53
C GLY A 43 -7.30 52.30 18.90
N VAL A 44 -6.24 51.48 18.96
CA VAL A 44 -5.69 50.89 20.21
C VAL A 44 -4.31 51.45 20.50
N ALA A 45 -3.95 51.66 21.76
CA ALA A 45 -2.61 52.12 22.14
C ALA A 45 -1.52 51.15 21.63
N LYS A 46 -0.61 51.66 20.81
CA LYS A 46 0.49 50.87 20.23
C LYS A 46 1.62 50.70 21.25
N ASP A 47 2.18 49.50 21.38
CA ASP A 47 3.40 49.28 22.16
C ASP A 47 4.62 49.79 21.37
N LEU A 48 5.35 50.73 21.97
CA LEU A 48 6.52 51.36 21.37
C LEU A 48 7.85 50.78 21.91
N LYS A 49 7.83 49.71 22.71
CA LYS A 49 9.04 49.15 23.32
C LYS A 49 10.07 48.75 22.27
N GLY A 50 11.27 49.34 22.36
CA GLY A 50 12.38 49.07 21.44
C GLY A 50 12.31 49.81 20.11
N MET A 51 11.33 50.70 19.92
CA MET A 51 11.22 51.55 18.72
C MET A 51 11.86 52.92 18.95
N HIS A 52 12.30 53.57 17.85
CA HIS A 52 12.71 54.97 17.82
C HIS A 52 11.97 55.75 16.72
N PRO A 53 11.64 57.03 16.93
CA PRO A 53 10.96 57.84 15.92
C PRO A 53 11.95 58.46 14.93
N GLU A 54 11.56 58.57 13.66
CA GLU A 54 12.22 59.35 12.62
C GLU A 54 11.21 60.33 12.00
N LEU A 55 11.69 61.43 11.41
CA LEU A 55 10.87 62.39 10.67
C LEU A 55 11.49 62.58 9.28
N GLU A 56 10.71 62.33 8.24
CA GLU A 56 11.05 62.68 6.86
C GLU A 56 10.12 63.80 6.39
N ALA A 57 10.66 64.99 6.15
CA ALA A 57 9.86 66.18 5.85
C ALA A 57 10.53 67.14 4.86
N VAL A 58 9.74 68.07 4.33
CA VAL A 58 10.20 69.25 3.58
C VAL A 58 9.85 70.53 4.34
N VAL A 59 10.83 71.43 4.44
CA VAL A 59 10.72 72.70 5.17
C VAL A 59 10.91 73.88 4.23
N GLY A 60 10.06 74.89 4.33
CA GLY A 60 10.16 76.10 3.50
C GLY A 60 8.88 76.93 3.46
N ASN A 61 8.84 77.92 2.58
CA ASN A 61 7.61 78.69 2.37
C ASN A 61 6.56 77.79 1.70
N GLY A 62 5.43 77.57 2.36
CA GLY A 62 4.34 76.73 1.89
C GLY A 62 3.04 77.09 2.62
N ALA A 63 1.93 76.52 2.17
CA ALA A 63 0.62 76.70 2.82
C ALA A 63 -0.30 75.52 2.53
N LEU A 64 -1.29 75.30 3.41
CA LEU A 64 -2.43 74.46 3.09
C LEU A 64 -3.37 75.17 2.11
N LYS A 65 -3.66 74.52 0.98
CA LYS A 65 -4.74 74.93 0.07
C LYS A 65 -5.65 73.74 -0.19
N GLY A 66 -6.92 73.85 0.20
CA GLY A 66 -7.92 72.79 0.00
C GLY A 66 -7.54 71.45 0.66
N GLY A 67 -6.96 71.49 1.86
CA GLY A 67 -6.51 70.29 2.58
C GLY A 67 -5.15 69.75 2.14
N LYS A 68 -4.55 70.24 1.04
CA LYS A 68 -3.24 69.81 0.54
C LYS A 68 -2.14 70.80 0.94
N ALA A 69 -1.03 70.29 1.46
CA ALA A 69 0.17 71.09 1.65
C ALA A 69 0.82 71.39 0.30
N ILE A 70 1.02 72.68 -0.01
CA ILE A 70 1.71 73.12 -1.22
C ILE A 70 2.98 73.86 -0.81
N MET A 71 4.12 73.25 -1.12
CA MET A 71 5.45 73.79 -0.83
C MET A 71 5.99 74.57 -2.04
N ASN A 72 6.63 75.73 -1.81
CA ASN A 72 7.29 76.48 -2.87
C ASN A 72 8.57 75.77 -3.35
N ALA A 73 9.00 76.06 -4.58
CA ALA A 73 10.14 75.41 -5.24
C ALA A 73 11.50 75.50 -4.50
N GLY A 74 11.63 76.37 -3.50
CA GLY A 74 12.82 76.49 -2.65
C GLY A 74 12.79 75.69 -1.35
N ALA A 75 11.79 74.82 -1.13
CA ALA A 75 11.69 73.99 0.06
C ALA A 75 12.82 72.94 0.10
N LYS A 76 13.34 72.67 1.31
CA LYS A 76 14.47 71.75 1.53
C LYS A 76 13.99 70.51 2.26
N GLY A 77 14.49 69.34 1.85
CA GLY A 77 14.28 68.09 2.57
C GLY A 77 15.05 68.07 3.89
N VAL A 78 14.42 67.50 4.92
CA VAL A 78 14.97 67.29 6.25
C VAL A 78 14.65 65.86 6.65
N HIS A 79 15.66 65.16 7.16
CA HIS A 79 15.50 63.87 7.79
C HIS A 79 16.07 63.95 9.20
N TRP A 80 15.27 63.55 10.19
CA TRP A 80 15.67 63.49 11.58
C TRP A 80 15.46 62.08 12.11
N VAL A 81 16.43 61.58 12.87
CA VAL A 81 16.39 60.26 13.50
C VAL A 81 16.50 60.47 15.00
N GLY A 82 15.48 60.04 15.74
CA GLY A 82 15.45 60.00 17.19
C GLY A 82 16.10 58.72 17.73
N SER A 83 15.91 58.48 19.02
CA SER A 83 16.40 57.30 19.73
C SER A 83 15.28 56.61 20.49
N THR A 84 15.54 55.42 21.02
CA THR A 84 14.59 54.71 21.88
C THR A 84 14.23 55.48 23.15
N ASN A 85 15.09 56.41 23.61
CA ASN A 85 14.80 57.31 24.74
C ASN A 85 13.67 58.30 24.46
N ASN A 86 13.27 58.47 23.19
CA ASN A 86 12.11 59.28 22.83
C ASN A 86 10.78 58.57 23.14
N VAL A 87 10.80 57.27 23.44
CA VAL A 87 9.66 56.52 23.96
C VAL A 87 9.59 56.72 25.46
N THR A 88 8.64 57.53 25.93
CA THR A 88 8.53 57.93 27.35
C THR A 88 7.41 57.22 28.10
N GLY A 89 6.66 56.36 27.42
CA GLY A 89 5.61 55.51 27.99
C GLY A 89 5.17 54.44 26.98
N TYR A 90 4.23 53.58 27.37
CA TYR A 90 3.76 52.44 26.56
C TYR A 90 3.44 52.82 25.11
N ASN A 91 2.66 53.91 24.92
CA ASN A 91 2.30 54.45 23.62
C ASN A 91 2.66 55.94 23.45
N GLN A 92 3.61 56.44 24.25
CA GLN A 92 3.91 57.86 24.34
C GLN A 92 5.30 58.17 23.80
N LEU A 93 5.37 59.17 22.93
CA LEU A 93 6.60 59.74 22.40
C LEU A 93 6.80 61.17 22.91
N THR A 94 8.06 61.50 23.21
CA THR A 94 8.51 62.87 23.38
C THR A 94 9.53 63.19 22.29
N LEU A 95 9.10 63.97 21.31
CA LEU A 95 9.90 64.38 20.16
C LEU A 95 10.63 65.69 20.49
N ALA A 96 11.94 65.73 20.28
CA ALA A 96 12.75 66.93 20.46
C ALA A 96 13.45 67.23 19.14
N PHE A 97 12.82 68.06 18.31
CA PHE A 97 13.31 68.33 16.97
C PHE A 97 14.54 69.26 17.00
N PRO A 98 15.52 69.05 16.10
CA PRO A 98 16.67 69.93 15.97
C PRO A 98 16.27 71.18 15.15
N ALA A 99 17.08 72.25 15.21
CA ALA A 99 16.75 73.55 14.58
C ALA A 99 16.55 73.44 13.06
N GLU A 100 17.10 72.41 12.44
CA GLU A 100 17.03 72.07 11.04
C GLU A 100 15.59 71.72 10.60
N VAL A 101 14.71 71.35 11.53
CA VAL A 101 13.27 71.15 11.27
C VAL A 101 12.51 72.49 11.22
N PHE A 102 13.05 73.55 11.84
CA PHE A 102 12.49 74.92 11.83
C PHE A 102 13.54 76.01 11.51
N PRO A 103 14.24 75.94 10.36
CA PRO A 103 15.40 76.79 10.09
C PRO A 103 15.04 78.24 9.72
N GLN A 104 13.77 78.50 9.37
CA GLN A 104 13.21 79.81 9.01
C GLN A 104 11.69 79.79 9.26
N SER A 105 11.04 80.96 9.32
CA SER A 105 9.57 81.06 9.39
C SER A 105 8.94 80.39 8.16
N GLY A 106 7.97 79.50 8.35
CA GLY A 106 7.43 78.71 7.22
C GLY A 106 6.68 77.44 7.62
N PHE A 107 6.54 76.56 6.63
CA PHE A 107 5.78 75.31 6.66
C PHE A 107 6.75 74.12 6.67
N CYS A 108 6.55 73.15 7.56
CA CYS A 108 7.18 71.84 7.56
C CYS A 108 6.09 70.81 7.24
N TYR A 109 6.31 69.95 6.24
CA TYR A 109 5.34 68.95 5.80
C TYR A 109 6.05 67.62 5.54
N GLY A 110 5.55 66.53 6.10
CA GLY A 110 6.19 65.22 6.02
C GLY A 110 5.47 64.18 6.85
N HIS A 111 6.12 63.07 7.20
CA HIS A 111 5.54 62.03 8.04
C HIS A 111 6.55 61.52 9.07
N LEU A 112 6.04 60.96 10.17
CA LEU A 112 6.85 60.27 11.17
C LEU A 112 7.02 58.81 10.79
N ILE A 113 8.14 58.21 11.19
CA ILE A 113 8.42 56.78 11.00
C ILE A 113 8.76 56.19 12.37
N LEU A 114 8.18 55.05 12.71
CA LEU A 114 8.59 54.26 13.87
C LEU A 114 9.46 53.12 13.37
N ALA A 115 10.73 53.14 13.78
CA ALA A 115 11.72 52.17 13.34
C ALA A 115 12.27 51.36 14.52
N ASN A 116 12.78 50.17 14.28
CA ASN A 116 13.51 49.36 15.27
C ASN A 116 14.78 48.73 14.69
N GLU A 117 15.63 48.17 15.55
CA GLU A 117 16.89 47.54 15.15
C GLU A 117 16.72 46.26 14.29
N ALA A 118 15.53 45.66 14.30
CA ALA A 118 15.17 44.51 13.47
C ALA A 118 14.75 44.89 12.03
N GLY A 119 14.79 46.18 11.67
CA GLY A 119 14.47 46.69 10.33
C GLY A 119 12.98 46.94 10.07
N VAL A 120 12.13 46.85 11.10
CA VAL A 120 10.73 47.31 11.00
C VAL A 120 10.75 48.83 10.86
N ARG A 121 10.03 49.37 9.87
CA ARG A 121 9.82 50.81 9.65
C ARG A 121 8.36 51.07 9.30
N GLU A 122 7.64 51.78 10.14
CA GLU A 122 6.22 52.09 9.96
C GLU A 122 6.00 53.61 9.83
N SER A 123 5.52 54.06 8.67
CA SER A 123 5.27 55.48 8.41
C SER A 123 3.86 55.89 8.83
N SER A 124 3.73 57.08 9.41
CA SER A 124 2.44 57.73 9.69
C SER A 124 1.83 58.36 8.45
N VAL A 125 0.60 58.87 8.58
CA VAL A 125 0.08 59.87 7.64
C VAL A 125 0.91 61.15 7.65
N ASP A 126 0.76 61.94 6.59
CA ASP A 126 1.43 63.23 6.49
C ASP A 126 0.91 64.22 7.55
N ILE A 127 1.86 64.78 8.30
CA ILE A 127 1.70 65.85 9.27
C ILE A 127 2.28 67.14 8.72
N TRP A 128 1.79 68.27 9.21
CA TRP A 128 2.41 69.57 8.95
C TRP A 128 2.51 70.45 10.18
N PHE A 129 3.56 71.25 10.22
CA PHE A 129 3.80 72.30 11.20
C PHE A 129 3.94 73.64 10.49
N GLN A 130 3.32 74.69 11.02
CA GLN A 130 3.51 76.05 10.56
C GLN A 130 4.05 76.91 11.71
N VAL A 131 5.19 77.54 11.48
CA VAL A 131 5.80 78.49 12.42
C VAL A 131 5.69 79.88 11.81
N LEU A 132 4.71 80.66 12.26
CA LEU A 132 4.58 82.09 11.98
C LEU A 132 5.28 82.91 13.08
N ASP A 133 5.52 84.19 12.80
CA ASP A 133 6.20 85.16 13.69
C ASP A 133 5.40 85.39 15.01
N GLY A 134 5.45 84.40 15.91
CA GLY A 134 4.78 84.40 17.22
C GLY A 134 3.56 83.49 17.39
N THR A 135 3.19 82.60 16.46
CA THR A 135 2.07 81.65 16.66
C THR A 135 2.30 80.32 15.91
N PRO A 136 2.60 79.21 16.60
CA PRO A 136 2.75 77.89 15.96
C PRO A 136 1.40 77.17 15.78
N GLN A 137 1.16 76.58 14.59
CA GLN A 137 -0.04 75.77 14.28
C GLN A 137 0.35 74.38 13.69
N MET A 138 -0.41 73.31 13.97
CA MET A 138 -0.20 71.95 13.43
C MET A 138 -1.53 71.33 12.94
N GLY A 139 -1.48 70.43 11.95
CA GLY A 139 -2.64 69.61 11.56
C GLY A 139 -2.26 68.37 10.76
N MET A 140 -3.24 67.49 10.50
CA MET A 140 -3.10 66.31 9.63
C MET A 140 -3.73 66.57 8.26
N VAL A 141 -3.12 66.09 7.17
CA VAL A 141 -3.68 66.23 5.81
C VAL A 141 -4.60 65.05 5.49
N ALA A 142 -5.92 65.28 5.48
CA ALA A 142 -6.88 64.34 4.91
C ALA A 142 -6.95 64.54 3.39
N ASN A 143 -6.08 63.84 2.65
CA ASN A 143 -6.28 63.65 1.23
C ASN A 143 -7.14 62.41 1.01
N HIS A 144 -8.34 62.63 0.45
CA HIS A 144 -9.14 61.61 -0.22
C HIS A 144 -8.25 60.58 -0.93
N TYR A 145 -8.28 59.32 -0.47
CA TYR A 145 -8.06 58.18 -1.33
C TYR A 145 -9.43 57.70 -1.80
N ASP A 146 -9.96 58.33 -2.84
CA ASP A 146 -11.03 57.74 -3.64
C ASP A 146 -10.44 56.64 -4.52
N SER A 147 -10.42 55.42 -3.98
CA SER A 147 -11.11 54.26 -4.55
C SER A 147 -10.66 53.03 -3.76
N GLU A 148 -11.63 52.26 -3.26
CA GLU A 148 -11.39 50.91 -2.70
C GLU A 148 -10.46 50.09 -3.61
N LEU A 149 -10.52 50.33 -4.93
CA LEU A 149 -9.66 49.71 -5.94
C LEU A 149 -8.15 49.95 -5.74
N ALA A 150 -7.71 51.14 -5.31
CA ALA A 150 -6.29 51.41 -5.11
C ALA A 150 -5.76 50.80 -3.81
N LEU A 151 -6.59 50.77 -2.77
CA LEU A 151 -6.32 50.05 -1.52
C LEU A 151 -6.29 48.54 -1.77
N GLU A 152 -7.24 48.02 -2.54
CA GLU A 152 -7.23 46.61 -2.97
C GLU A 152 -6.06 46.31 -3.90
N LEU A 153 -5.58 47.24 -4.74
CA LEU A 153 -4.38 47.04 -5.55
C LEU A 153 -3.10 47.04 -4.71
N ALA A 154 -3.02 47.87 -3.67
CA ALA A 154 -1.90 47.87 -2.74
C ALA A 154 -1.91 46.62 -1.85
N LYS A 155 -3.08 46.21 -1.35
CA LYS A 155 -3.26 44.92 -0.67
C LYS A 155 -2.92 43.76 -1.60
N ALA A 156 -3.35 43.78 -2.86
CA ALA A 156 -3.03 42.75 -3.84
C ALA A 156 -1.54 42.72 -4.17
N LYS A 157 -0.86 43.88 -4.24
CA LYS A 157 0.60 43.94 -4.41
C LYS A 157 1.33 43.40 -3.19
N ASN A 158 0.95 43.81 -1.98
CA ASN A 158 1.54 43.31 -0.75
C ASN A 158 1.26 41.81 -0.55
N MET A 159 0.05 41.35 -0.84
CA MET A 159 -0.30 39.92 -0.83
C MET A 159 0.49 39.16 -1.90
N ASN A 160 0.73 39.74 -3.08
CA ASN A 160 1.53 39.12 -4.13
C ASN A 160 3.03 39.11 -3.79
N ASP A 161 3.53 40.13 -3.11
CA ASP A 161 4.91 40.21 -2.63
C ASP A 161 5.15 39.25 -1.46
N GLN A 162 4.19 39.18 -0.53
CA GLN A 162 4.16 38.21 0.57
C GLN A 162 4.05 36.78 0.01
N PHE A 163 3.13 36.51 -0.91
CA PHE A 163 3.02 35.24 -1.59
C PHE A 163 4.30 34.89 -2.34
N SER A 164 4.97 35.85 -2.97
CA SER A 164 6.26 35.65 -3.64
C SER A 164 7.40 35.38 -2.65
N GLN A 165 7.37 35.94 -1.44
CA GLN A 165 8.32 35.63 -0.36
C GLN A 165 8.05 34.25 0.22
N GLU A 166 6.80 33.91 0.49
CA GLU A 166 6.35 32.60 0.97
C GLU A 166 6.70 31.50 -0.04
N MET A 167 6.45 31.73 -1.33
CA MET A 167 6.86 30.80 -2.41
C MET A 167 8.37 30.63 -2.50
N ARG A 168 9.15 31.71 -2.31
CA ARG A 168 10.63 31.62 -2.27
C ARG A 168 11.13 30.89 -1.02
N ALA A 169 10.51 31.11 0.13
CA ALA A 169 10.83 30.41 1.37
C ALA A 169 10.47 28.91 1.26
N ALA A 170 9.28 28.59 0.75
CA ALA A 170 8.85 27.23 0.49
C ALA A 170 9.74 26.52 -0.53
N TYR A 171 10.13 27.20 -1.62
CA TYR A 171 11.07 26.67 -2.59
C TYR A 171 12.46 26.44 -1.98
N SER A 172 12.96 27.39 -1.18
CA SER A 172 14.26 27.24 -0.48
C SER A 172 14.24 26.10 0.53
N GLN A 173 13.11 25.90 1.22
CA GLN A 173 12.89 24.78 2.11
C GLN A 173 12.85 23.46 1.34
N GLN A 174 12.11 23.38 0.22
CA GLN A 174 12.09 22.19 -0.63
C GLN A 174 13.48 21.86 -1.20
N VAL A 175 14.27 22.86 -1.59
CA VAL A 175 15.66 22.68 -2.02
C VAL A 175 16.52 22.14 -0.88
N THR A 176 16.36 22.66 0.33
CA THR A 176 17.07 22.19 1.53
C THR A 176 16.67 20.75 1.88
N ASP A 177 15.38 20.44 1.83
CA ASP A 177 14.85 19.10 2.07
C ASP A 177 15.34 18.11 1.01
N ALA A 178 15.39 18.53 -0.26
CA ALA A 178 15.94 17.73 -1.36
C ALA A 178 17.45 17.50 -1.19
N GLN A 179 18.21 18.51 -0.74
CA GLN A 179 19.63 18.39 -0.43
C GLN A 179 19.86 17.42 0.74
N ASN A 180 19.08 17.54 1.82
CA ASN A 180 19.14 16.63 2.96
C ASN A 180 18.76 15.20 2.57
N ALA A 181 17.73 15.03 1.74
CA ALA A 181 17.34 13.73 1.19
C ALA A 181 18.44 13.14 0.31
N LEU A 182 19.12 13.96 -0.51
CA LEU A 182 20.25 13.53 -1.33
C LEU A 182 21.46 13.11 -0.48
N ILE A 183 21.78 13.86 0.58
CA ILE A 183 22.83 13.52 1.55
C ILE A 183 22.52 12.17 2.20
N LYS A 184 21.28 11.97 2.65
CA LYS A 184 20.84 10.70 3.24
C LYS A 184 20.86 9.54 2.25
N ALA A 185 20.40 9.76 1.02
CA ALA A 185 20.46 8.76 -0.04
C ALA A 185 21.91 8.38 -0.37
N THR A 186 22.82 9.35 -0.38
CA THR A 186 24.25 9.14 -0.60
C THR A 186 24.87 8.33 0.54
N ALA A 187 24.54 8.63 1.80
CA ALA A 187 24.99 7.85 2.95
C ALA A 187 24.49 6.40 2.89
N ASN A 188 23.19 6.20 2.60
CA ASN A 188 22.62 4.86 2.43
C ASN A 188 23.27 4.07 1.28
N LEU A 189 23.62 4.74 0.17
CA LEU A 189 24.33 4.10 -0.94
C LEU A 189 25.75 3.67 -0.54
N ASN A 190 26.44 4.46 0.29
CA ASN A 190 27.75 4.09 0.82
C ASN A 190 27.67 2.90 1.79
N ASP A 191 26.66 2.87 2.66
CA ASP A 191 26.43 1.73 3.58
C ASP A 191 26.07 0.45 2.82
N LEU A 192 25.25 0.57 1.76
CA LEU A 192 24.92 -0.54 0.87
C LEU A 192 26.18 -1.03 0.12
N ALA A 193 27.03 -0.12 -0.34
CA ALA A 193 28.29 -0.47 -0.97
C ALA A 193 29.23 -1.21 0.01
N GLY A 194 29.27 -0.78 1.27
CA GLY A 194 29.97 -1.48 2.36
C GLY A 194 29.42 -2.89 2.58
N THR A 195 28.10 -3.00 2.73
CA THR A 195 27.40 -4.29 2.92
C THR A 195 27.63 -5.24 1.75
N ALA A 196 27.56 -4.75 0.51
CA ALA A 196 27.84 -5.54 -0.68
C ALA A 196 29.32 -5.98 -0.74
N GLY A 197 30.24 -5.13 -0.27
CA GLY A 197 31.64 -5.46 -0.07
C GLY A 197 31.83 -6.60 0.94
N ASP A 198 31.17 -6.52 2.09
CA ASP A 198 31.23 -7.52 3.15
C ASP A 198 30.60 -8.86 2.72
N MET A 199 29.46 -8.83 2.02
CA MET A 199 28.87 -10.04 1.43
C MET A 199 29.82 -10.69 0.41
N SER A 200 30.48 -9.90 -0.43
CA SER A 200 31.49 -10.38 -1.38
C SER A 200 32.68 -11.00 -0.65
N ALA A 201 33.13 -10.39 0.45
CA ALA A 201 34.19 -10.92 1.30
C ALA A 201 33.77 -12.24 1.98
N GLN A 202 32.54 -12.35 2.47
CA GLN A 202 32.00 -13.57 3.07
C GLN A 202 31.83 -14.70 2.05
N ILE A 203 31.37 -14.41 0.83
CA ILE A 203 31.29 -15.40 -0.27
C ILE A 203 32.68 -15.97 -0.57
N LYS A 204 33.71 -15.11 -0.61
CA LYS A 204 35.11 -15.53 -0.81
C LYS A 204 35.67 -16.30 0.40
N ALA A 205 35.43 -15.84 1.62
CA ALA A 205 35.96 -16.44 2.84
C ALA A 205 35.34 -17.82 3.14
N ASN A 206 34.05 -17.99 2.85
CA ASN A 206 33.31 -19.23 3.11
C ASN A 206 33.32 -20.23 1.94
N ASN A 207 34.12 -19.98 0.89
CA ASN A 207 34.20 -20.84 -0.29
C ASN A 207 32.83 -21.22 -0.89
N ILE A 208 31.89 -20.27 -0.95
CA ILE A 208 30.54 -20.54 -1.47
C ILE A 208 30.63 -20.77 -2.99
N ILE A 209 30.22 -21.95 -3.45
CA ILE A 209 30.26 -22.35 -4.86
C ILE A 209 29.26 -21.49 -5.67
N THR A 210 29.73 -20.82 -6.72
CA THR A 210 28.85 -20.07 -7.63
C THR A 210 28.08 -21.02 -8.55
N LYS A 211 26.93 -20.56 -9.09
CA LYS A 211 26.18 -21.35 -10.08
C LYS A 211 27.05 -21.78 -11.26
N GLN A 212 27.93 -20.89 -11.75
CA GLN A 212 28.85 -21.22 -12.83
C GLN A 212 29.86 -22.31 -12.42
N GLN A 213 30.38 -22.27 -11.20
CA GLN A 213 31.27 -23.33 -10.69
C GLN A 213 30.54 -24.66 -10.51
N PHE A 214 29.29 -24.63 -10.05
CA PHE A 214 28.43 -25.81 -9.96
C PHE A 214 28.14 -26.41 -11.34
N ASP A 215 27.72 -25.59 -12.30
CA ASP A 215 27.41 -26.02 -13.67
C ASP A 215 28.67 -26.58 -14.37
N ASN A 216 29.83 -25.95 -14.17
CA ASN A 216 31.12 -26.46 -14.66
C ASN A 216 31.50 -27.79 -14.01
N GLY A 217 31.20 -27.98 -12.72
CA GLY A 217 31.38 -29.25 -12.01
C GLY A 217 30.50 -30.35 -12.56
N ILE A 218 29.22 -30.06 -12.81
CA ILE A 218 28.27 -31.00 -13.44
C ILE A 218 28.72 -31.36 -14.86
N ALA A 219 29.13 -30.38 -15.68
CA ALA A 219 29.64 -30.62 -17.01
C ALA A 219 30.91 -31.50 -17.00
N SER A 220 31.83 -31.25 -16.05
CA SER A 220 33.04 -32.06 -15.88
C SER A 220 32.72 -33.49 -15.45
N ASN A 221 31.74 -33.67 -14.55
CA ASN A 221 31.26 -34.99 -14.13
C ASN A 221 30.57 -35.74 -15.27
N HIS A 222 29.72 -35.08 -16.05
CA HIS A 222 29.13 -35.67 -17.25
C HIS A 222 30.20 -36.09 -18.26
N ALA A 223 31.17 -35.23 -18.55
CA ALA A 223 32.28 -35.58 -19.44
C ALA A 223 33.09 -36.78 -18.93
N TYR A 224 33.34 -36.86 -17.62
CA TYR A 224 34.03 -38.01 -16.99
C TYR A 224 33.21 -39.30 -17.09
N ILE A 225 31.91 -39.24 -16.79
CA ILE A 225 30.99 -40.38 -16.88
C ILE A 225 30.88 -40.85 -18.34
N ASP A 226 30.70 -39.93 -19.28
CA ASP A 226 30.65 -40.23 -20.71
C ASP A 226 31.95 -40.88 -21.20
N GLN A 227 33.10 -40.39 -20.72
CA GLN A 227 34.40 -40.98 -21.02
C GLN A 227 34.47 -42.41 -20.47
N LYS A 228 34.09 -42.66 -19.21
CA LYS A 228 34.08 -44.00 -18.62
C LYS A 228 33.10 -44.95 -19.29
N PHE A 229 31.95 -44.45 -19.70
CA PHE A 229 30.96 -45.22 -20.45
C PHE A 229 31.48 -45.59 -21.85
N LYS A 230 32.12 -44.66 -22.55
CA LYS A 230 32.80 -44.92 -23.84
C LYS A 230 33.94 -45.92 -23.69
N GLU A 231 34.76 -45.80 -22.64
CA GLU A 231 35.82 -46.77 -22.32
C GLU A 231 35.23 -48.18 -22.10
N MET A 232 34.11 -48.30 -21.37
CA MET A 232 33.43 -49.58 -21.14
C MET A 232 32.82 -50.16 -22.43
N LEU A 233 32.16 -49.34 -23.25
CA LEU A 233 31.63 -49.76 -24.55
C LEU A 233 32.74 -50.24 -25.49
N ASP A 234 33.89 -49.56 -25.54
CA ASP A 234 35.04 -49.99 -26.33
C ASP A 234 35.60 -51.35 -25.88
N LYS A 235 35.48 -51.69 -24.60
CA LYS A 235 35.89 -53.01 -24.07
C LYS A 235 34.87 -54.11 -24.37
N ILE A 236 33.57 -53.78 -24.37
CA ILE A 236 32.49 -54.72 -24.68
C ILE A 236 32.38 -54.98 -26.20
N GLY A 237 32.87 -54.06 -27.03
CA GLY A 237 32.87 -54.21 -28.49
C GLY A 237 31.48 -54.00 -29.09
N ASP A 238 31.09 -54.83 -30.05
CA ASP A 238 29.77 -54.79 -30.71
C ASP A 238 28.65 -55.47 -29.89
N ALA A 239 28.95 -55.88 -28.65
CA ALA A 239 28.09 -56.64 -27.76
C ALA A 239 27.68 -58.03 -28.30
N THR A 240 28.31 -58.53 -29.37
CA THR A 240 28.10 -59.89 -29.85
C THR A 240 28.77 -60.87 -28.88
N PRO A 241 28.05 -61.88 -28.36
CA PRO A 241 28.64 -62.88 -27.49
C PRO A 241 29.56 -63.83 -28.27
N HIS A 242 30.82 -63.91 -27.85
CA HIS A 242 31.78 -64.91 -28.31
C HIS A 242 31.76 -66.11 -27.39
N PHE A 243 31.54 -67.31 -27.92
CA PHE A 243 31.41 -68.51 -27.09
C PHE A 243 32.72 -69.28 -27.01
N ILE A 244 33.13 -69.63 -25.79
CA ILE A 244 34.33 -70.40 -25.48
C ILE A 244 33.99 -71.53 -24.51
N ASP A 245 34.75 -72.63 -24.51
CA ASP A 245 34.33 -73.83 -23.78
C ASP A 245 34.42 -73.66 -22.25
N THR A 246 35.51 -73.09 -21.74
CA THR A 246 35.67 -72.76 -20.31
C THR A 246 36.32 -71.39 -20.08
N VAL A 247 36.18 -70.83 -18.87
CA VAL A 247 36.91 -69.60 -18.48
C VAL A 247 38.44 -69.80 -18.44
N ASN A 248 38.90 -71.04 -18.21
CA ASN A 248 40.33 -71.35 -18.27
C ASN A 248 40.84 -71.31 -19.71
N ASP A 249 40.04 -71.78 -20.67
CA ASP A 249 40.36 -71.66 -22.09
C ASP A 249 40.43 -70.19 -22.50
N LEU A 250 39.48 -69.36 -22.04
CA LEU A 250 39.49 -67.90 -22.26
C LEU A 250 40.76 -67.23 -21.74
N LYS A 251 41.21 -67.59 -20.53
CA LYS A 251 42.46 -67.08 -19.94
C LYS A 251 43.71 -67.57 -20.66
N ASN A 252 43.67 -68.77 -21.23
CA ASN A 252 44.80 -69.35 -21.96
C ASN A 252 44.91 -68.81 -23.39
N THR A 253 43.79 -68.64 -24.10
CA THR A 253 43.78 -68.12 -25.48
C THR A 253 43.94 -66.61 -25.53
N HIS A 254 43.44 -65.90 -24.51
CA HIS A 254 43.52 -64.43 -24.40
C HIS A 254 44.13 -64.01 -23.04
N PRO A 255 45.41 -64.32 -22.77
CA PRO A 255 46.04 -64.09 -21.46
C PRO A 255 46.23 -62.61 -21.11
N ASN A 256 46.28 -61.74 -22.12
CA ASN A 256 46.37 -60.29 -21.96
C ASN A 256 45.03 -59.57 -22.23
N GLY A 257 43.94 -60.35 -22.36
CA GLY A 257 42.61 -59.86 -22.66
C GLY A 257 42.31 -59.68 -24.15
N GLU A 258 41.03 -59.71 -24.47
CA GLU A 258 40.49 -59.38 -25.79
C GLU A 258 39.21 -58.54 -25.63
N LYS A 259 38.95 -57.65 -26.60
CA LYS A 259 37.69 -56.89 -26.66
C LYS A 259 36.54 -57.85 -26.95
N GLY A 260 35.38 -57.63 -26.34
CA GLY A 260 34.18 -58.43 -26.60
C GLY A 260 33.53 -59.00 -25.33
N LEU A 261 32.27 -59.40 -25.46
CA LEU A 261 31.54 -60.17 -24.46
C LEU A 261 31.79 -61.65 -24.69
N TRP A 262 32.52 -62.31 -23.79
CA TRP A 262 32.83 -63.74 -23.90
C TRP A 262 31.89 -64.56 -23.02
N VAL A 263 31.39 -65.70 -23.50
CA VAL A 263 30.51 -66.59 -22.76
C VAL A 263 31.18 -67.95 -22.66
N ALA A 264 31.50 -68.37 -21.44
CA ALA A 264 32.01 -69.70 -21.19
C ALA A 264 30.83 -70.69 -21.18
N LYS A 265 30.91 -71.77 -21.97
CA LYS A 265 29.81 -72.71 -22.18
C LYS A 265 29.63 -73.67 -21.00
N ASP A 266 30.69 -73.93 -20.25
CA ASP A 266 30.70 -74.82 -19.08
C ASP A 266 29.88 -74.28 -17.91
N ASP A 267 30.02 -72.99 -17.60
CA ASP A 267 29.31 -72.32 -16.51
C ASP A 267 28.18 -71.39 -16.99
N GLY A 268 28.13 -71.12 -18.29
CA GLY A 268 27.15 -70.23 -18.92
C GLY A 268 27.33 -68.76 -18.53
N ASN A 269 28.44 -68.37 -17.92
CA ASN A 269 28.69 -67.00 -17.47
C ASN A 269 29.32 -66.16 -18.58
N ARG A 270 29.07 -64.85 -18.50
CA ARG A 270 29.68 -63.86 -19.39
C ARG A 270 30.89 -63.19 -18.72
N TYR A 271 31.91 -62.95 -19.52
CA TYR A 271 33.22 -62.48 -19.13
C TYR A 271 33.64 -61.31 -20.03
N VAL A 272 34.18 -60.25 -19.44
CA VAL A 272 34.75 -59.10 -20.17
C VAL A 272 36.11 -58.78 -19.57
N TRP A 273 37.07 -58.40 -20.42
CA TRP A 273 38.40 -58.00 -19.97
C TRP A 273 38.40 -56.56 -19.45
N LEU A 274 38.54 -56.41 -18.14
CA LEU A 274 38.54 -55.11 -17.46
C LEU A 274 39.64 -55.09 -16.39
N ASN A 275 40.30 -53.95 -16.24
CA ASN A 275 41.36 -53.75 -15.23
C ASN A 275 42.47 -54.81 -15.25
N GLY A 276 42.83 -55.32 -16.43
CA GLY A 276 43.89 -56.31 -16.59
C GLY A 276 43.51 -57.74 -16.18
N GLN A 277 42.22 -58.06 -16.08
CA GLN A 277 41.73 -59.40 -15.74
C GLN A 277 40.37 -59.72 -16.39
N TRP A 278 40.11 -61.01 -16.61
CA TRP A 278 38.81 -61.50 -17.05
C TRP A 278 37.83 -61.47 -15.87
N THR A 279 36.85 -60.57 -15.95
CA THR A 279 35.87 -60.36 -14.88
C THR A 279 34.57 -61.09 -15.22
N ASN A 280 34.06 -61.91 -14.29
CA ASN A 280 32.79 -62.63 -14.42
C ASN A 280 31.61 -61.67 -14.12
N PHE A 281 30.67 -61.55 -15.04
CA PHE A 281 29.48 -60.70 -14.94
C PHE A 281 28.18 -61.50 -14.78
N GLY A 282 28.28 -62.76 -14.37
CA GLY A 282 27.17 -63.68 -14.12
C GLY A 282 26.64 -64.36 -15.38
N ALA A 283 25.57 -65.13 -15.21
CA ALA A 283 25.01 -65.97 -16.27
C ALA A 283 24.59 -65.15 -17.50
N TYR A 284 24.93 -65.65 -18.68
CA TYR A 284 24.40 -65.18 -19.95
C TYR A 284 22.97 -65.71 -20.13
N GLN A 285 21.98 -64.95 -19.64
CA GLN A 285 20.57 -65.27 -19.78
C GLN A 285 20.06 -64.94 -21.19
N GLY A 286 20.41 -65.80 -22.14
CA GLY A 286 19.92 -65.76 -23.53
C GLY A 286 18.81 -66.76 -23.86
N GLN A 287 18.22 -67.44 -22.86
CA GLN A 287 17.03 -68.27 -23.09
C GLN A 287 15.80 -67.56 -22.55
N GLY A 288 15.06 -66.89 -23.45
CA GLY A 288 13.74 -66.36 -23.14
C GLY A 288 12.81 -67.48 -22.64
N ILE A 289 11.96 -67.14 -21.68
CA ILE A 289 10.87 -68.00 -21.21
C ILE A 289 9.98 -68.30 -22.42
N LYS A 290 9.84 -69.59 -22.77
CA LYS A 290 8.98 -70.00 -23.89
C LYS A 290 7.52 -69.63 -23.60
N ASP A 291 6.75 -69.42 -24.65
CA ASP A 291 5.31 -69.25 -24.56
C ASP A 291 4.67 -70.39 -23.73
N LYS A 292 3.82 -70.03 -22.76
CA LYS A 292 3.11 -70.91 -21.80
C LYS A 292 3.97 -71.67 -20.76
N TYR A 293 5.20 -71.25 -20.50
CA TYR A 293 6.09 -71.97 -19.57
C TYR A 293 5.94 -71.60 -18.08
N ILE A 294 5.22 -70.51 -17.76
CA ILE A 294 4.88 -70.18 -16.37
C ILE A 294 3.57 -70.88 -16.01
N THR A 295 3.64 -71.82 -15.06
CA THR A 295 2.46 -72.49 -14.50
C THR A 295 2.06 -71.84 -13.17
N ASN A 296 0.81 -72.00 -12.71
CA ASN A 296 0.34 -71.41 -11.45
C ASN A 296 1.17 -71.83 -10.21
N ARG A 297 1.94 -72.93 -10.27
CA ARG A 297 2.88 -73.32 -9.20
C ARG A 297 4.18 -72.52 -9.18
N MET A 298 4.48 -71.79 -10.24
CA MET A 298 5.70 -70.99 -10.41
C MET A 298 5.51 -69.54 -9.98
N ILE A 299 4.29 -69.16 -9.61
CA ILE A 299 3.97 -67.93 -8.88
C ILE A 299 3.69 -68.38 -7.46
N ALA A 300 4.57 -68.04 -6.52
CA ALA A 300 4.27 -68.29 -5.11
C ALA A 300 3.14 -67.34 -4.69
N ASP A 301 2.12 -67.89 -4.02
CA ASP A 301 0.97 -67.11 -3.56
C ASP A 301 1.45 -65.86 -2.79
N ASN A 302 1.02 -64.68 -3.27
CA ASN A 302 1.18 -63.36 -2.64
C ASN A 302 2.59 -62.77 -2.51
N THR A 303 3.56 -63.11 -3.36
CA THR A 303 4.94 -62.57 -3.25
C THR A 303 5.31 -61.45 -4.24
N ILE A 304 4.37 -60.59 -4.63
CA ILE A 304 4.75 -59.22 -5.00
C ILE A 304 4.50 -58.36 -3.75
N GLN A 305 5.49 -58.29 -2.88
CA GLN A 305 5.53 -57.34 -1.76
C GLN A 305 6.81 -56.53 -1.91
N ASP A 306 6.70 -55.33 -2.46
CA ASP A 306 7.77 -54.36 -2.35
C ASP A 306 7.23 -53.04 -1.79
N ASN A 307 7.68 -52.73 -0.58
CA ASN A 307 7.36 -51.52 0.15
C ASN A 307 8.20 -50.32 -0.35
N ALA A 308 9.04 -50.52 -1.38
CA ALA A 308 9.85 -49.50 -2.03
C ALA A 308 9.24 -48.95 -3.33
N ILE A 309 7.99 -49.28 -3.67
CA ILE A 309 7.25 -48.54 -4.70
C ILE A 309 6.68 -47.27 -4.06
N SER A 310 7.50 -46.22 -3.97
CA SER A 310 7.11 -44.95 -3.32
C SER A 310 6.03 -44.18 -4.08
N THR A 311 5.78 -44.51 -5.36
CA THR A 311 4.69 -43.92 -6.15
C THR A 311 4.41 -44.79 -7.38
N VAL A 312 3.21 -45.37 -7.48
CA VAL A 312 2.66 -45.75 -8.79
C VAL A 312 1.99 -44.50 -9.34
N HIS A 313 2.60 -43.87 -10.35
CA HIS A 313 1.90 -42.87 -11.14
C HIS A 313 0.85 -43.59 -11.99
N LEU A 314 -0.39 -43.69 -11.50
CA LEU A 314 -1.50 -44.30 -12.24
C LEU A 314 -1.75 -43.61 -13.59
N SER A 315 -1.33 -42.36 -13.78
CA SER A 315 -1.33 -41.66 -15.07
C SER A 315 -0.30 -42.18 -16.08
N SER A 316 0.75 -42.87 -15.62
CA SER A 316 1.72 -43.57 -16.49
C SER A 316 1.30 -45.02 -16.80
N ILE A 317 0.28 -45.54 -16.11
CA ILE A 317 -0.39 -46.79 -16.43
C ILE A 317 -1.70 -46.42 -17.12
N GLN A 318 -1.60 -45.86 -18.33
CA GLN A 318 -2.78 -45.63 -19.15
C GLN A 318 -3.19 -46.96 -19.78
N ASP A 319 -4.37 -47.49 -19.42
CA ASP A 319 -4.97 -48.68 -20.03
C ASP A 319 -5.47 -48.33 -21.44
N SER A 320 -4.51 -48.15 -22.35
CA SER A 320 -4.74 -47.91 -23.77
C SER A 320 -4.10 -49.01 -24.59
N TYR A 321 -4.91 -49.67 -25.41
CA TYR A 321 -4.43 -50.56 -26.46
C TYR A 321 -3.97 -49.80 -27.71
N ALA A 322 -4.11 -48.47 -27.76
CA ALA A 322 -3.53 -47.61 -28.80
C ALA A 322 -2.14 -47.11 -28.38
N TYR A 323 -1.15 -47.38 -29.23
CA TYR A 323 0.27 -47.08 -28.99
C TYR A 323 0.62 -45.72 -29.60
N VAL A 324 0.31 -44.66 -28.87
CA VAL A 324 0.46 -43.26 -29.32
C VAL A 324 1.89 -42.92 -29.75
N GLY A 325 2.90 -43.42 -29.05
CA GLY A 325 4.33 -43.23 -29.39
C GLY A 325 4.79 -43.94 -30.67
N GLU A 326 3.93 -44.76 -31.28
CA GLU A 326 4.21 -45.46 -32.53
C GLU A 326 3.40 -44.91 -33.71
N ALA A 327 2.78 -43.73 -33.55
CA ALA A 327 1.94 -43.17 -34.59
C ALA A 327 2.73 -42.89 -35.87
N THR A 328 2.13 -43.23 -37.02
CA THR A 328 2.76 -43.07 -38.34
C THR A 328 1.87 -42.28 -39.28
N VAL A 329 2.49 -41.56 -40.20
CA VAL A 329 1.77 -40.81 -41.24
C VAL A 329 1.13 -41.75 -42.26
N TRP A 330 -0.11 -41.46 -42.64
CA TRP A 330 -0.83 -42.09 -43.75
C TRP A 330 -0.90 -41.15 -44.96
N ASN A 331 -0.56 -41.67 -46.15
CA ASN A 331 -0.58 -40.95 -47.44
C ASN A 331 0.21 -39.61 -47.47
N GLY A 332 1.19 -39.44 -46.58
CA GLY A 332 2.01 -38.24 -46.52
C GLY A 332 3.40 -38.38 -47.12
N GLN A 333 3.89 -37.31 -47.76
CA GLN A 333 5.27 -37.23 -48.24
C GLN A 333 6.22 -36.84 -47.08
N LYS A 334 7.32 -37.59 -46.90
CA LYS A 334 8.27 -37.41 -45.78
C LYS A 334 8.92 -36.02 -45.69
N THR A 335 9.03 -35.28 -46.79
CA THR A 335 9.69 -33.96 -46.84
C THR A 335 8.78 -32.80 -46.40
N ASP A 336 7.46 -33.01 -46.41
CA ASP A 336 6.46 -31.93 -46.33
C ASP A 336 5.62 -32.01 -45.04
N GLN A 337 6.11 -32.74 -44.04
CA GLN A 337 5.34 -33.04 -42.83
C GLN A 337 6.21 -33.06 -41.58
N SER A 338 5.59 -32.88 -40.41
CA SER A 338 6.28 -32.93 -39.12
C SER A 338 5.35 -33.53 -38.08
N VAL A 339 5.82 -34.54 -37.34
CA VAL A 339 5.07 -35.21 -36.26
C VAL A 339 5.74 -34.90 -34.93
N TYR A 340 4.95 -34.45 -33.97
CA TYR A 340 5.39 -34.13 -32.61
C TYR A 340 4.64 -35.00 -31.62
N PHE A 341 5.39 -35.68 -30.75
CA PHE A 341 4.85 -36.56 -29.72
C PHE A 341 4.95 -35.86 -28.35
N ASP A 342 3.84 -35.76 -27.62
CA ASP A 342 3.80 -35.33 -26.22
C ASP A 342 2.92 -36.27 -25.41
N LYS A 343 3.55 -37.25 -24.73
CA LYS A 343 2.93 -38.28 -23.87
C LYS A 343 1.71 -38.99 -24.49
N ASP A 344 0.53 -38.38 -24.40
CA ASP A 344 -0.76 -38.92 -24.84
C ASP A 344 -1.33 -38.17 -26.07
N ASN A 345 -0.59 -37.22 -26.63
CA ASN A 345 -0.97 -36.37 -27.74
C ASN A 345 0.00 -36.49 -28.91
N VAL A 346 -0.53 -36.45 -30.14
CA VAL A 346 0.28 -36.33 -31.35
C VAL A 346 -0.23 -35.20 -32.22
N ALA A 347 0.66 -34.25 -32.49
CA ALA A 347 0.43 -33.18 -33.44
C ALA A 347 1.14 -33.50 -34.76
N TRP A 348 0.38 -33.52 -35.85
CA TRP A 348 0.89 -33.76 -37.19
C TRP A 348 0.61 -32.55 -38.08
N ILE A 349 1.67 -32.03 -38.71
CA ILE A 349 1.61 -30.89 -39.62
C ILE A 349 1.67 -31.40 -41.05
N LYS A 350 0.65 -31.09 -41.86
CA LYS A 350 0.64 -31.23 -43.31
C LYS A 350 0.98 -29.88 -43.95
N LYS A 351 2.19 -29.76 -44.51
CA LYS A 351 2.65 -28.49 -45.13
C LYS A 351 2.24 -28.35 -46.60
N SER A 352 1.96 -29.47 -47.28
CA SER A 352 1.57 -29.48 -48.70
C SER A 352 0.17 -28.90 -48.92
N THR A 353 0.02 -28.10 -49.97
CA THR A 353 -1.26 -27.54 -50.45
C THR A 353 -1.99 -28.47 -51.42
N GLU A 354 -1.42 -29.64 -51.73
CA GLU A 354 -2.04 -30.64 -52.60
C GLU A 354 -3.28 -31.25 -51.93
N LYS A 355 -4.38 -31.39 -52.70
CA LYS A 355 -5.69 -31.84 -52.22
C LYS A 355 -5.80 -33.35 -51.94
N GLY A 356 -4.70 -34.02 -51.58
CA GLY A 356 -4.70 -35.45 -51.28
C GLY A 356 -5.12 -35.74 -49.85
N ASP A 357 -5.90 -36.81 -49.63
CA ASP A 357 -6.26 -37.27 -48.29
C ASP A 357 -5.02 -37.80 -47.57
N ALA A 358 -4.80 -37.33 -46.35
CA ALA A 358 -3.67 -37.75 -45.52
C ALA A 358 -4.07 -37.72 -44.05
N GLY A 359 -3.30 -38.36 -43.20
CA GLY A 359 -3.66 -38.45 -41.78
C GLY A 359 -2.58 -39.07 -40.93
N ILE A 360 -2.96 -39.38 -39.70
CA ILE A 360 -2.11 -40.09 -38.75
C ILE A 360 -2.76 -41.39 -38.29
N LEU A 361 -1.96 -42.47 -38.30
CA LEU A 361 -2.32 -43.81 -37.88
C LEU A 361 -1.80 -44.05 -36.47
N PHE A 362 -2.67 -44.55 -35.61
CA PHE A 362 -2.32 -45.03 -34.28
C PHE A 362 -2.43 -46.56 -34.25
N PRO A 363 -1.32 -47.30 -34.11
CA PRO A 363 -1.38 -48.74 -33.96
C PRO A 363 -2.16 -49.15 -32.71
N VAL A 364 -3.09 -50.08 -32.87
CA VAL A 364 -3.91 -50.67 -31.81
C VAL A 364 -3.61 -52.17 -31.73
N ARG A 365 -3.28 -52.67 -30.54
CA ARG A 365 -3.00 -54.09 -30.30
C ARG A 365 -3.86 -54.59 -29.16
N LEU A 366 -4.98 -55.20 -29.52
CA LEU A 366 -5.89 -55.79 -28.54
C LEU A 366 -5.35 -57.15 -28.06
N PRO A 367 -5.42 -57.46 -26.76
CA PRO A 367 -4.98 -58.76 -26.24
C PRO A 367 -5.87 -59.90 -26.74
N PHE A 368 -7.13 -59.60 -27.07
CA PHE A 368 -8.08 -60.51 -27.71
C PHE A 368 -9.17 -59.69 -28.43
N ILE A 369 -9.86 -60.30 -29.39
CA ILE A 369 -11.06 -59.73 -30.01
C ILE A 369 -12.24 -59.93 -29.04
N PRO A 370 -13.04 -58.88 -28.72
CA PRO A 370 -14.23 -59.03 -27.88
C PRO A 370 -15.18 -60.10 -28.41
N THR A 371 -15.69 -60.95 -27.52
CA THR A 371 -16.68 -61.99 -27.86
C THR A 371 -17.96 -61.82 -27.01
N GLY A 372 -19.07 -62.41 -27.45
CA GLY A 372 -20.36 -62.31 -26.74
C GLY A 372 -20.86 -60.85 -26.66
N GLY A 373 -21.22 -60.41 -25.45
CA GLY A 373 -21.68 -59.03 -25.19
C GLY A 373 -20.56 -57.99 -25.04
N GLY A 374 -19.29 -58.37 -25.19
CA GLY A 374 -18.14 -57.48 -25.02
C GLY A 374 -17.97 -56.44 -26.13
N ALA A 375 -17.22 -55.37 -25.84
CA ALA A 375 -16.90 -54.32 -26.79
C ALA A 375 -15.54 -53.67 -26.48
N ALA A 376 -14.90 -53.11 -27.49
CA ALA A 376 -13.84 -52.12 -27.33
C ALA A 376 -14.43 -50.71 -27.42
N TYR A 377 -13.85 -49.78 -26.68
CA TYR A 377 -14.25 -48.38 -26.64
C TYR A 377 -13.07 -47.51 -27.07
N ILE A 378 -13.32 -46.60 -28.00
CA ILE A 378 -12.36 -45.61 -28.47
C ILE A 378 -12.78 -44.27 -27.90
N ASP A 379 -11.97 -43.73 -27.02
CA ASP A 379 -12.09 -42.35 -26.53
C ASP A 379 -11.14 -41.48 -27.36
N PHE A 380 -11.64 -40.41 -27.95
CA PHE A 380 -10.82 -39.53 -28.77
C PHE A 380 -11.18 -38.06 -28.58
N SER A 381 -10.18 -37.21 -28.82
CA SER A 381 -10.37 -35.80 -29.10
C SER A 381 -9.36 -35.36 -30.16
N TYR A 382 -9.80 -34.55 -31.11
CA TYR A 382 -8.92 -33.93 -32.08
C TYR A 382 -9.25 -32.44 -32.23
N SER A 383 -8.26 -31.67 -32.65
CA SER A 383 -8.43 -30.29 -33.10
C SER A 383 -7.53 -30.01 -34.31
N THR A 384 -7.88 -28.99 -35.09
CA THR A 384 -7.01 -28.54 -36.18
C THR A 384 -6.55 -27.10 -36.01
N LEU A 385 -5.34 -26.80 -36.47
CA LEU A 385 -4.71 -25.48 -36.45
C LEU A 385 -4.19 -25.14 -37.86
N ASN A 386 -4.24 -23.86 -38.25
CA ASN A 386 -3.84 -23.41 -39.59
C ASN A 386 -4.51 -24.22 -40.72
N ALA A 387 -5.78 -24.58 -40.52
CA ALA A 387 -6.52 -25.56 -41.30
C ALA A 387 -7.39 -24.95 -42.41
N ASP A 388 -7.12 -23.71 -42.81
CA ASP A 388 -7.87 -23.03 -43.89
C ASP A 388 -7.77 -23.79 -45.22
N GLY A 389 -6.67 -24.52 -45.41
CA GLY A 389 -6.48 -25.40 -46.56
C GLY A 389 -7.27 -26.71 -46.46
N LEU A 390 -7.63 -27.17 -45.26
CA LEU A 390 -8.35 -28.42 -45.04
C LEU A 390 -9.85 -28.26 -45.35
N GLU A 391 -10.46 -29.31 -45.90
CA GLU A 391 -11.92 -29.39 -46.07
C GLU A 391 -12.61 -29.49 -44.70
N ASP A 392 -13.89 -29.13 -44.62
CA ASP A 392 -14.64 -29.00 -43.36
C ASP A 392 -15.07 -30.35 -42.74
N LYS A 393 -14.16 -31.33 -42.70
CA LYS A 393 -14.36 -32.63 -42.08
C LYS A 393 -13.05 -33.29 -41.62
N VAL A 394 -13.15 -34.11 -40.57
CA VAL A 394 -12.15 -35.08 -40.13
C VAL A 394 -12.82 -36.44 -39.99
N ASP A 395 -12.24 -37.45 -40.63
CA ASP A 395 -12.76 -38.81 -40.61
C ASP A 395 -11.90 -39.70 -39.71
N ILE A 396 -12.55 -40.55 -38.90
CA ILE A 396 -11.86 -41.60 -38.13
C ILE A 396 -12.16 -42.95 -38.75
N TRP A 397 -11.12 -43.70 -39.11
CA TRP A 397 -11.24 -45.02 -39.73
C TRP A 397 -10.52 -46.08 -38.91
N ILE A 398 -11.05 -47.31 -38.93
CA ILE A 398 -10.26 -48.51 -38.69
C ILE A 398 -9.57 -48.88 -40.00
N THR A 399 -8.27 -49.14 -39.91
CA THR A 399 -7.43 -49.58 -41.03
C THR A 399 -6.66 -50.84 -40.66
N GLN A 400 -6.14 -51.55 -41.66
CA GLN A 400 -5.03 -52.48 -41.42
C GLN A 400 -3.79 -51.69 -40.99
N ASN A 401 -2.78 -52.37 -40.41
CA ASN A 401 -1.54 -51.72 -39.97
C ASN A 401 -0.75 -51.06 -41.11
N ASP A 402 -0.99 -51.46 -42.36
CA ASP A 402 -0.39 -50.85 -43.55
C ASP A 402 -1.15 -49.60 -44.05
N GLY A 403 -2.23 -49.20 -43.37
CA GLY A 403 -3.07 -48.07 -43.73
C GLY A 403 -4.23 -48.38 -44.68
N THR A 404 -4.47 -49.65 -45.04
CA THR A 404 -5.62 -50.03 -45.86
C THR A 404 -6.93 -49.79 -45.10
N LEU A 405 -7.82 -48.96 -45.63
CA LEU A 405 -9.10 -48.59 -44.98
C LEU A 405 -10.04 -49.80 -44.86
N ILE A 406 -10.62 -50.03 -43.67
CA ILE A 406 -11.60 -51.09 -43.43
C ILE A 406 -12.99 -50.50 -43.22
N LYS A 407 -13.17 -49.61 -42.23
CA LYS A 407 -14.47 -49.01 -41.93
C LYS A 407 -14.32 -47.63 -41.29
N GLN A 408 -15.12 -46.68 -41.76
CA GLN A 408 -15.27 -45.36 -41.13
C GLN A 408 -16.09 -45.49 -39.85
N LEU A 409 -15.57 -44.94 -38.77
CA LEU A 409 -16.21 -44.94 -37.45
C LEU A 409 -16.83 -43.59 -37.12
N TRP A 410 -16.26 -42.49 -37.64
CA TRP A 410 -16.67 -41.14 -37.30
C TRP A 410 -16.41 -40.18 -38.46
N MET A 411 -17.24 -39.15 -38.52
CA MET A 411 -17.06 -37.95 -39.33
C MET A 411 -17.45 -36.76 -38.46
N GLY A 412 -16.51 -35.84 -38.24
CA GLY A 412 -16.74 -34.65 -37.42
C GLY A 412 -16.26 -33.38 -38.11
N PRO A 413 -16.55 -32.21 -37.54
CA PRO A 413 -16.17 -30.93 -38.12
C PRO A 413 -14.65 -30.74 -38.08
N LYS A 414 -14.13 -29.94 -39.02
CA LYS A 414 -12.68 -29.63 -39.13
C LYS A 414 -12.08 -29.00 -37.88
N LYS A 415 -12.80 -28.09 -37.22
CA LYS A 415 -12.28 -27.28 -36.10
C LYS A 415 -11.82 -28.13 -34.92
N ALA A 416 -12.70 -28.98 -34.40
CA ALA A 416 -12.41 -29.93 -33.34
C ALA A 416 -13.53 -30.96 -33.22
N GLY A 417 -13.23 -32.13 -32.66
CA GLY A 417 -14.23 -33.14 -32.35
C GLY A 417 -13.75 -34.05 -31.23
N ALA A 418 -14.67 -34.46 -30.36
CA ALA A 418 -14.40 -35.42 -29.31
C ALA A 418 -15.57 -36.39 -29.18
N GLY A 419 -15.29 -37.60 -28.72
CA GLY A 419 -16.35 -38.60 -28.56
C GLY A 419 -15.84 -39.95 -28.07
N LYS A 420 -16.80 -40.82 -27.80
CA LYS A 420 -16.58 -42.22 -27.45
C LYS A 420 -17.28 -43.12 -28.47
N ILE A 421 -16.54 -44.04 -29.09
CA ILE A 421 -17.06 -44.99 -30.07
C ILE A 421 -17.01 -46.40 -29.49
N LYS A 422 -18.15 -47.09 -29.47
CA LYS A 422 -18.25 -48.49 -29.07
C LYS A 422 -18.13 -49.40 -30.29
N ILE A 423 -17.12 -50.27 -30.31
CA ILE A 423 -16.97 -51.34 -31.28
C ILE A 423 -17.39 -52.66 -30.62
N SER A 424 -18.61 -53.11 -30.92
CA SER A 424 -19.15 -54.35 -30.36
C SER A 424 -18.48 -55.60 -30.95
N ALA A 425 -18.54 -56.74 -30.23
CA ALA A 425 -18.13 -58.04 -30.77
C ALA A 425 -18.78 -58.39 -32.12
N VAL A 426 -20.03 -57.96 -32.34
CA VAL A 426 -20.74 -58.12 -33.63
C VAL A 426 -20.03 -57.33 -34.72
N ASP A 427 -19.63 -56.10 -34.44
CA ASP A 427 -18.94 -55.23 -35.41
C ASP A 427 -17.54 -55.77 -35.76
N PHE A 428 -16.80 -56.30 -34.78
CA PHE A 428 -15.56 -57.04 -35.00
C PHE A 428 -15.75 -58.23 -35.94
N SER A 429 -16.83 -59.01 -35.73
CA SER A 429 -17.12 -60.19 -36.56
C SER A 429 -17.56 -59.83 -37.98
N GLN A 430 -18.41 -58.81 -38.16
CA GLN A 430 -18.98 -58.42 -39.45
C GLN A 430 -17.95 -57.82 -40.39
N ASN A 431 -16.98 -57.07 -39.85
CA ASN A 431 -15.96 -56.40 -40.64
C ASN A 431 -14.59 -57.11 -40.58
N ALA A 432 -14.54 -58.29 -39.95
CA ALA A 432 -13.35 -59.12 -39.80
C ALA A 432 -12.11 -58.34 -39.31
N TYR A 433 -12.28 -57.47 -38.31
CA TYR A 433 -11.16 -56.69 -37.79
C TYR A 433 -10.11 -57.60 -37.15
N PRO A 434 -8.82 -57.45 -37.50
CA PRO A 434 -7.76 -58.15 -36.80
C PRO A 434 -7.63 -57.64 -35.35
N LYS A 435 -6.97 -58.42 -34.48
CA LYS A 435 -6.61 -57.96 -33.13
C LYS A 435 -5.60 -56.81 -33.16
N ASP A 436 -4.80 -56.72 -34.22
CA ASP A 436 -3.81 -55.68 -34.48
C ASP A 436 -4.27 -54.86 -35.70
N PHE A 437 -4.69 -53.62 -35.48
CA PHE A 437 -5.21 -52.70 -36.50
C PHE A 437 -4.71 -51.29 -36.21
N SER A 438 -5.00 -50.31 -37.08
CA SER A 438 -4.71 -48.90 -36.79
C SER A 438 -5.96 -48.06 -36.79
N LEU A 439 -5.97 -47.01 -35.97
CA LEU A 439 -6.95 -45.92 -36.06
C LEU A 439 -6.35 -44.79 -36.87
N LEU A 440 -6.99 -44.45 -37.98
CA LEU A 440 -6.62 -43.34 -38.84
C LEU A 440 -7.48 -42.13 -38.51
N PHE A 441 -6.85 -41.01 -38.21
CA PHE A 441 -7.49 -39.69 -38.23
C PHE A 441 -7.10 -39.01 -39.54
N ALA A 442 -8.03 -38.96 -40.49
CA ALA A 442 -7.82 -38.44 -41.83
C ALA A 442 -8.34 -37.02 -41.95
N VAL A 443 -7.52 -36.17 -42.57
CA VAL A 443 -7.91 -34.82 -43.01
C VAL A 443 -7.91 -34.79 -44.54
N HIS A 444 -8.80 -33.97 -45.07
CA HIS A 444 -9.04 -33.82 -46.49
C HIS A 444 -8.63 -32.41 -46.94
N GLY A 445 -8.28 -32.25 -48.22
CA GLY A 445 -7.85 -30.95 -48.75
C GLY A 445 -6.37 -30.65 -48.58
N GLY A 446 -6.01 -29.38 -48.37
CA GLY A 446 -4.66 -28.82 -48.43
C GLY A 446 -3.91 -28.81 -47.09
N ALA A 447 -3.21 -27.71 -46.79
CA ALA A 447 -2.33 -27.61 -45.63
C ALA A 447 -3.10 -27.38 -44.32
N GLY A 448 -2.55 -27.92 -43.22
CA GLY A 448 -3.11 -27.77 -41.88
C GLY A 448 -2.39 -28.64 -40.85
N THR A 449 -2.65 -28.37 -39.58
CA THR A 449 -2.16 -29.17 -38.45
C THR A 449 -3.32 -29.92 -37.84
N LEU A 450 -3.14 -31.20 -37.55
CA LEU A 450 -4.08 -32.06 -36.85
C LEU A 450 -3.45 -32.49 -35.52
N ASP A 451 -4.12 -32.18 -34.43
CA ASP A 451 -3.74 -32.56 -33.06
C ASP A 451 -4.72 -33.62 -32.56
N VAL A 452 -4.22 -34.77 -32.09
CA VAL A 452 -5.03 -35.94 -31.75
C VAL A 452 -4.60 -36.56 -30.43
N GLN A 453 -5.58 -36.81 -29.57
CA GLN A 453 -5.50 -37.72 -28.44
C GLN A 453 -6.43 -38.90 -28.67
N VAL A 454 -5.95 -40.11 -28.40
CA VAL A 454 -6.74 -41.33 -28.58
C VAL A 454 -6.39 -42.37 -27.53
N ARG A 455 -7.43 -43.02 -27.00
CA ARG A 455 -7.33 -44.15 -26.09
C ARG A 455 -8.26 -45.27 -26.56
N VAL A 456 -7.80 -46.51 -26.43
CA VAL A 456 -8.62 -47.70 -26.71
C VAL A 456 -8.65 -48.60 -25.49
N SER A 457 -9.83 -48.93 -24.97
CA SER A 457 -9.98 -49.79 -23.79
C SER A 457 -11.17 -50.76 -23.92
N PHE A 458 -11.31 -51.71 -23.00
CA PHE A 458 -12.53 -52.53 -22.89
C PHE A 458 -13.52 -52.01 -21.84
N ASN A 459 -13.23 -50.86 -21.22
CA ASN A 459 -14.04 -50.30 -20.15
C ASN A 459 -15.02 -49.24 -20.69
N SER A 460 -16.31 -49.41 -20.41
CA SER A 460 -17.35 -48.43 -20.77
C SER A 460 -17.31 -47.14 -19.93
N ASP A 461 -16.78 -47.21 -18.72
CA ASP A 461 -17.01 -46.23 -17.64
C ASP A 461 -15.86 -45.24 -17.46
N ASN A 462 -14.81 -45.30 -18.30
CA ASN A 462 -13.77 -44.27 -18.30
C ASN A 462 -14.34 -42.98 -18.90
N ILE A 463 -14.57 -41.98 -18.06
CA ILE A 463 -15.17 -40.70 -18.45
C ILE A 463 -14.04 -39.69 -18.73
N GLU A 464 -14.01 -39.20 -19.98
CA GLU A 464 -13.34 -38.00 -20.48
C GLU A 464 -11.80 -37.99 -20.48
N LEU A 465 -11.23 -37.98 -21.70
CA LEU A 465 -9.90 -37.40 -21.93
C LEU A 465 -10.00 -35.92 -21.53
N PRO A 466 -9.06 -35.36 -20.75
CA PRO A 466 -9.12 -33.96 -20.34
C PRO A 466 -9.16 -33.07 -21.59
N ILE A 467 -10.32 -32.46 -21.86
CA ILE A 467 -10.42 -31.40 -22.87
C ILE A 467 -9.50 -30.28 -22.39
N ARG A 468 -8.33 -30.13 -23.02
CA ARG A 468 -7.50 -28.94 -22.79
C ARG A 468 -8.22 -27.74 -23.38
N ASN A 469 -9.08 -27.12 -22.59
CA ASN A 469 -9.34 -25.70 -22.75
C ASN A 469 -8.04 -24.97 -22.40
N TYR A 470 -7.40 -24.39 -23.41
CA TYR A 470 -6.49 -23.25 -23.30
C TYR A 470 -5.14 -23.44 -22.58
N GLN A 471 -4.23 -24.34 -23.02
CA GLN A 471 -2.79 -24.20 -22.69
C GLN A 471 -1.84 -24.67 -23.81
N LEU A 472 -2.05 -24.18 -25.04
CA LEU A 472 -1.03 -24.21 -26.09
C LEU A 472 -0.79 -22.82 -26.70
N GLY A 473 -0.85 -21.78 -25.87
CA GLY A 473 -0.41 -20.42 -26.21
C GLY A 473 1.03 -20.12 -25.76
N LYS A 474 1.87 -21.14 -25.54
CA LYS A 474 3.26 -20.95 -25.06
C LYS A 474 4.35 -21.68 -25.83
N LEU A 475 4.02 -22.29 -26.97
CA LEU A 475 5.03 -22.68 -27.95
C LEU A 475 4.61 -22.24 -29.34
N ILE A 476 5.46 -21.39 -29.91
CA ILE A 476 5.52 -20.94 -31.30
C ILE A 476 4.59 -19.77 -31.63
N SER A 477 5.09 -18.57 -31.35
CA SER A 477 4.85 -17.40 -32.18
C SER A 477 5.10 -17.73 -33.65
N THR A 478 4.10 -17.56 -34.52
CA THR A 478 4.21 -16.87 -35.82
C THR A 478 2.86 -16.89 -36.55
N ASN A 479 2.30 -15.68 -36.74
CA ASN A 479 1.39 -15.25 -37.81
C ASN A 479 -0.11 -15.66 -37.77
N HIS A 480 -0.95 -14.62 -37.57
CA HIS A 480 -2.37 -14.38 -37.90
C HIS A 480 -2.86 -14.93 -39.29
N PRO A 481 -4.15 -14.82 -39.71
CA PRO A 481 -5.39 -14.32 -39.06
C PRO A 481 -6.72 -15.10 -39.32
N GLY A 482 -7.74 -14.87 -38.48
CA GLY A 482 -9.13 -14.60 -38.90
C GLY A 482 -10.00 -15.70 -39.51
N THR A 483 -10.98 -16.20 -38.75
CA THR A 483 -12.42 -15.89 -38.95
C THR A 483 -13.23 -16.57 -37.84
N GLY A 484 -13.99 -15.78 -37.08
CA GLY A 484 -15.06 -16.32 -36.23
C GLY A 484 -16.04 -17.12 -37.09
N VAL A 485 -16.64 -18.20 -36.58
CA VAL A 485 -17.98 -18.13 -35.97
C VAL A 485 -18.18 -19.23 -34.92
N TRP A 486 -18.62 -18.79 -33.72
CA TRP A 486 -19.62 -19.25 -32.73
C TRP A 486 -19.72 -20.72 -32.26
N ASP A 487 -19.83 -20.87 -30.93
CA ASP A 487 -20.96 -21.53 -30.25
C ASP A 487 -21.07 -21.02 -28.78
N ASP A 488 -22.30 -21.05 -28.27
CA ASP A 488 -22.89 -20.19 -27.24
C ASP A 488 -22.58 -20.48 -25.76
N GLU A 489 -22.98 -19.51 -24.93
CA GLU A 489 -23.29 -19.55 -23.48
C GLU A 489 -22.22 -19.07 -22.48
N SER A 490 -22.11 -17.75 -22.32
CA SER A 490 -22.44 -17.06 -21.06
C SER A 490 -22.34 -15.55 -21.30
N TRP A 491 -23.48 -14.85 -21.32
CA TRP A 491 -23.48 -13.40 -21.44
C TRP A 491 -23.02 -12.78 -20.13
N ILE A 492 -21.73 -12.43 -20.05
CA ILE A 492 -21.30 -11.32 -19.21
C ILE A 492 -21.64 -10.06 -19.99
N ASP A 493 -22.47 -9.21 -19.38
CA ASP A 493 -22.80 -7.87 -19.86
C ASP A 493 -21.52 -7.04 -20.02
N ALA A 494 -20.97 -7.04 -21.24
CA ALA A 494 -19.73 -6.34 -21.60
C ALA A 494 -19.87 -4.81 -21.54
N SER A 495 -21.06 -4.26 -21.23
CA SER A 495 -21.22 -2.83 -20.96
C SER A 495 -20.74 -2.41 -19.56
N LYS A 496 -20.44 -3.37 -18.68
CA LYS A 496 -20.07 -3.12 -17.26
C LYS A 496 -18.59 -3.31 -16.92
N VAL A 497 -17.71 -3.49 -17.90
CA VAL A 497 -16.26 -3.60 -17.68
C VAL A 497 -15.51 -2.52 -18.46
N ARG A 498 -15.17 -1.42 -17.77
CA ARG A 498 -14.22 -0.37 -18.21
C ARG A 498 -13.21 -0.19 -17.05
N SER A 499 -11.88 -0.20 -17.17
CA SER A 499 -10.95 -0.30 -18.31
C SER A 499 -9.50 -0.47 -17.78
N SER A 500 -8.62 -1.18 -18.49
CA SER A 500 -7.27 -0.66 -18.81
C SER A 500 -6.55 -1.42 -19.95
N ASN A 501 -5.93 -0.63 -20.82
CA ASN A 501 -4.99 -0.91 -21.93
C ASN A 501 -5.33 -1.92 -23.05
N HIS A 502 -5.79 -3.16 -22.79
CA HIS A 502 -5.96 -4.17 -23.86
C HIS A 502 -7.23 -3.93 -24.71
N ASN A 503 -8.31 -3.44 -24.11
CA ASN A 503 -9.61 -3.29 -24.81
C ASN A 503 -9.69 -2.16 -25.86
N LEU A 504 -8.89 -1.10 -25.75
CA LEU A 504 -8.95 0.02 -26.73
C LEU A 504 -8.18 -0.31 -28.01
N LEU A 505 -6.98 -0.87 -27.88
CA LEU A 505 -6.17 -1.23 -29.04
C LEU A 505 -6.85 -2.35 -29.86
N ASN A 506 -7.58 -3.27 -29.23
CA ASN A 506 -8.36 -4.30 -29.94
C ASN A 506 -9.37 -3.75 -30.95
N ASN A 507 -9.81 -2.51 -30.79
CA ASN A 507 -10.73 -1.83 -31.71
C ASN A 507 -10.01 -0.99 -32.77
N ALA A 508 -8.68 -1.05 -32.84
CA ALA A 508 -7.88 -0.30 -33.79
C ALA A 508 -8.09 -0.79 -35.23
N ILE A 509 -8.08 0.16 -36.15
CA ILE A 509 -8.31 -0.06 -37.57
C ILE A 509 -7.22 0.61 -38.40
N LEU A 510 -7.08 0.17 -39.65
CA LEU A 510 -6.14 0.79 -40.59
C LEU A 510 -6.66 2.18 -40.98
N TRP A 511 -5.85 3.20 -40.70
CA TRP A 511 -6.10 4.54 -41.19
C TRP A 511 -5.51 4.73 -42.58
N ASN A 512 -6.35 5.02 -43.56
CA ASN A 512 -5.96 5.19 -44.97
C ASN A 512 -5.14 4.01 -45.54
N GLY A 513 -5.42 2.79 -45.06
CA GLY A 513 -4.69 1.58 -45.44
C GLY A 513 -5.07 1.07 -46.84
N GLY A 514 -4.06 0.68 -47.62
CA GLY A 514 -4.21 0.03 -48.92
C GLY A 514 -4.09 -1.50 -48.84
N LYS A 515 -4.16 -2.17 -49.99
CA LYS A 515 -4.12 -3.65 -50.10
C LYS A 515 -2.85 -4.29 -49.50
N TYR A 516 -1.77 -3.52 -49.33
CA TYR A 516 -0.48 -3.98 -48.82
C TYR A 516 -0.21 -3.56 -47.37
N ASP A 517 -1.20 -2.98 -46.69
CA ASP A 517 -1.11 -2.61 -45.29
C ASP A 517 -1.74 -3.69 -44.41
N ALA A 518 -1.08 -4.01 -43.31
CA ALA A 518 -1.58 -4.98 -42.33
C ALA A 518 -1.40 -4.45 -40.92
N LEU A 519 -2.37 -4.74 -40.05
CA LEU A 519 -2.26 -4.57 -38.60
C LEU A 519 -1.99 -5.93 -37.97
N ASN A 520 -0.97 -5.98 -37.12
CA ASN A 520 -0.57 -7.17 -36.39
C ASN A 520 -0.35 -6.79 -34.93
N PHE A 521 -0.95 -7.55 -34.02
CA PHE A 521 -0.66 -7.46 -32.60
C PHE A 521 0.50 -8.39 -32.23
N ASN A 522 1.61 -7.83 -31.75
CA ASN A 522 2.79 -8.59 -31.34
C ASN A 522 3.35 -8.02 -30.03
N ASN A 523 3.60 -8.86 -29.01
CA ASN A 523 4.26 -8.47 -27.74
C ASN A 523 3.68 -7.20 -27.07
N ASP A 524 2.35 -7.14 -26.92
CA ASP A 524 1.63 -5.98 -26.36
C ASP A 524 1.79 -4.66 -27.14
N GLU A 525 2.21 -4.74 -28.41
CA GLU A 525 2.32 -3.62 -29.34
C GLU A 525 1.45 -3.87 -30.58
N LEU A 526 0.64 -2.87 -30.95
CA LEU A 526 -0.07 -2.89 -32.22
C LEU A 526 0.85 -2.37 -33.31
N VAL A 527 1.27 -3.25 -34.22
CA VAL A 527 2.19 -2.92 -35.30
C VAL A 527 1.44 -2.89 -36.64
N LYS A 528 1.50 -1.74 -37.31
CA LYS A 528 1.09 -1.59 -38.70
C LYS A 528 2.29 -1.76 -39.60
N THR A 529 2.23 -2.64 -40.60
CA THR A 529 3.25 -2.78 -41.66
C THR A 529 2.74 -2.24 -42.98
N SER A 530 3.64 -1.67 -43.80
CA SER A 530 3.36 -1.08 -45.12
C SER A 530 4.20 -1.75 -46.20
N GLY A 531 3.58 -2.32 -47.23
CA GLY A 531 4.27 -2.77 -48.43
C GLY A 531 4.50 -1.66 -49.49
N ASP A 532 3.83 -0.51 -49.33
CA ASP A 532 3.91 0.64 -50.23
C ASP A 532 4.13 1.91 -49.39
N LEU A 533 5.16 2.70 -49.75
CA LEU A 533 5.55 3.93 -49.05
C LEU A 533 5.25 5.20 -49.87
N SER A 534 4.42 5.08 -50.91
CA SER A 534 4.04 6.20 -51.77
C SER A 534 2.89 7.05 -51.23
N TYR A 535 2.20 6.60 -50.17
CA TYR A 535 1.08 7.30 -49.53
C TYR A 535 1.13 7.22 -48.00
N ASN A 536 0.41 8.12 -47.32
CA ASN A 536 0.31 8.10 -45.85
C ASN A 536 -0.72 7.06 -45.41
N SER A 537 -0.35 6.19 -44.48
CA SER A 537 -1.27 5.26 -43.82
C SER A 537 -0.86 5.08 -42.36
N GLY A 538 -1.68 4.40 -41.57
CA GLY A 538 -1.44 4.35 -40.14
C GLY A 538 -2.42 3.51 -39.34
N ILE A 539 -2.43 3.75 -38.03
CA ILE A 539 -3.27 3.11 -37.04
C ILE A 539 -4.27 4.16 -36.55
N ALA A 540 -5.57 3.87 -36.59
CA ALA A 540 -6.61 4.68 -35.97
C ALA A 540 -7.30 3.89 -34.85
N VAL A 541 -7.42 4.46 -33.67
CA VAL A 541 -8.06 3.83 -32.52
C VAL A 541 -9.30 4.62 -32.11
N PRO A 542 -10.52 4.05 -32.19
CA PRO A 542 -11.73 4.71 -31.73
C PRO A 542 -11.76 4.79 -30.21
N VAL A 543 -12.16 5.93 -29.67
CA VAL A 543 -12.33 6.16 -28.23
C VAL A 543 -13.63 6.93 -28.00
N GLU A 544 -14.44 6.45 -27.07
CA GLU A 544 -15.58 7.20 -26.53
C GLU A 544 -15.11 8.15 -25.43
N VAL A 545 -15.51 9.42 -25.49
CA VAL A 545 -15.16 10.44 -24.51
C VAL A 545 -16.37 11.28 -24.12
N ASP A 546 -16.34 11.80 -22.90
CA ASP A 546 -17.25 12.86 -22.50
C ASP A 546 -16.68 14.21 -22.96
N THR A 547 -17.25 14.78 -24.02
CA THR A 547 -16.82 16.07 -24.59
C THR A 547 -17.24 17.27 -23.76
N THR A 548 -18.02 17.07 -22.70
CA THR A 548 -18.42 18.14 -21.77
C THR A 548 -17.39 18.40 -20.68
N THR A 549 -16.38 17.52 -20.57
CA THR A 549 -15.29 17.62 -19.60
C THR A 549 -13.92 17.64 -20.28
N ASP A 550 -12.91 18.15 -19.56
CA ASP A 550 -11.52 18.13 -20.02
C ASP A 550 -11.03 16.68 -20.18
N GLN A 551 -10.32 16.39 -21.26
CA GLN A 551 -9.75 15.08 -21.56
C GLN A 551 -8.23 15.17 -21.69
N TYR A 552 -7.54 14.29 -20.97
CA TYR A 552 -6.10 14.11 -20.99
C TYR A 552 -5.78 12.82 -21.73
N ILE A 553 -4.90 12.91 -22.74
CA ILE A 553 -4.56 11.83 -23.65
C ILE A 553 -3.05 11.57 -23.53
N LYS A 554 -2.65 10.31 -23.38
CA LYS A 554 -1.24 9.88 -23.44
C LYS A 554 -1.06 8.74 -24.43
N LEU A 555 -0.14 8.93 -25.38
CA LEU A 555 0.17 7.94 -26.42
C LEU A 555 1.65 7.56 -26.36
N VAL A 556 1.95 6.28 -26.58
CA VAL A 556 3.30 5.77 -26.81
C VAL A 556 3.33 5.08 -28.17
N TYR A 557 4.09 5.62 -29.12
CA TYR A 557 4.10 5.17 -30.51
C TYR A 557 5.46 5.37 -31.16
N GLY A 558 5.74 4.69 -32.26
CA GLY A 558 7.00 4.84 -33.00
C GLY A 558 6.97 4.14 -34.35
N TYR A 559 8.12 4.06 -35.03
CA TYR A 559 8.19 3.54 -36.40
C TYR A 559 9.51 2.84 -36.72
N HIS A 560 9.47 2.03 -37.78
CA HIS A 560 10.60 1.36 -38.41
C HIS A 560 10.64 1.72 -39.89
N GLY A 561 11.72 2.36 -40.35
CA GLY A 561 11.98 2.73 -41.76
C GLY A 561 11.01 3.75 -42.37
N LEU A 562 11.48 4.62 -43.27
CA LEU A 562 10.70 5.71 -43.88
C LEU A 562 10.85 5.77 -45.40
N GLY A 563 9.83 6.33 -46.06
CA GLY A 563 9.89 6.73 -47.46
C GLY A 563 10.89 7.88 -47.71
N LYS A 564 11.40 7.98 -48.93
CA LYS A 564 12.40 8.98 -49.33
C LYS A 564 11.85 10.41 -49.17
N GLY A 565 12.50 11.24 -48.35
CA GLY A 565 12.13 12.64 -48.11
C GLY A 565 11.19 12.87 -46.92
N VAL A 566 10.93 11.84 -46.10
CA VAL A 566 10.04 11.89 -44.94
C VAL A 566 10.87 11.99 -43.66
N ASN A 567 10.46 12.89 -42.74
CA ASN A 567 11.22 13.25 -41.52
C ASN A 567 10.66 12.62 -40.22
N GLY A 568 9.73 11.66 -40.32
CA GLY A 568 9.08 11.01 -39.19
C GLY A 568 7.59 10.71 -39.42
N ILE A 569 6.94 10.18 -38.39
CA ILE A 569 5.48 9.95 -38.34
C ILE A 569 4.84 10.89 -37.30
N SER A 570 3.52 11.07 -37.33
CA SER A 570 2.82 11.94 -36.38
C SER A 570 1.57 11.31 -35.80
N ALA A 571 1.25 11.73 -34.57
CA ALA A 571 0.01 11.42 -33.88
C ALA A 571 -0.99 12.58 -34.03
N TYR A 572 -2.26 12.24 -34.17
CA TYR A 572 -3.36 13.16 -34.43
C TYR A 572 -4.60 12.78 -33.65
N LEU A 573 -5.40 13.79 -33.37
CA LEU A 573 -6.81 13.67 -33.03
C LEU A 573 -7.64 13.72 -34.31
N GLY A 574 -8.49 12.72 -34.53
CA GLY A 574 -9.44 12.62 -35.63
C GLY A 574 -10.88 12.60 -35.13
N ASN A 575 -11.81 13.03 -35.98
CA ASN A 575 -13.24 12.94 -35.69
C ASN A 575 -13.80 11.55 -36.09
N GLU A 576 -15.10 11.32 -35.89
CA GLU A 576 -15.76 10.04 -36.19
C GLU A 576 -15.56 9.49 -37.61
N LYS A 577 -15.32 10.39 -38.59
CA LYS A 577 -15.02 10.04 -39.99
C LYS A 577 -13.53 9.80 -40.24
N GLN A 578 -12.73 9.71 -39.18
CA GLN A 578 -11.26 9.59 -39.19
C GLN A 578 -10.53 10.76 -39.88
N ALA A 579 -11.20 11.90 -40.04
CA ALA A 579 -10.57 13.10 -40.59
C ALA A 579 -9.67 13.73 -39.53
N LEU A 580 -8.39 13.90 -39.84
CA LEU A 580 -7.40 14.47 -38.91
C LEU A 580 -7.73 15.93 -38.61
N LYS A 581 -7.83 16.29 -37.33
CA LYS A 581 -8.19 17.63 -36.86
C LYS A 581 -7.05 18.36 -36.18
N LYS A 582 -6.33 17.67 -35.29
CA LYS A 582 -5.26 18.29 -34.49
C LYS A 582 -4.05 17.37 -34.44
N ASN A 583 -2.87 17.88 -34.79
CA ASN A 583 -1.61 17.18 -34.56
C ASN A 583 -1.26 17.27 -33.06
N LEU A 584 -0.97 16.13 -32.45
CA LEU A 584 -0.65 15.99 -31.03
C LEU A 584 0.87 15.85 -30.77
N GLY A 585 1.64 15.49 -31.80
CA GLY A 585 3.10 15.39 -31.75
C GLY A 585 3.66 14.53 -32.89
N SER A 586 4.99 14.50 -33.01
CA SER A 586 5.69 13.72 -34.04
C SER A 586 6.80 12.86 -33.46
N ALA A 587 6.97 11.65 -33.99
CA ALA A 587 8.13 10.79 -33.73
C ALA A 587 9.12 10.93 -34.90
N ARG A 588 10.36 11.37 -34.59
CA ARG A 588 11.39 11.67 -35.60
C ARG A 588 12.54 10.67 -35.64
N THR A 589 12.69 9.85 -34.60
CA THR A 589 13.76 8.84 -34.51
C THR A 589 13.18 7.45 -34.72
N ALA A 590 13.75 6.69 -35.66
CA ALA A 590 13.35 5.31 -35.90
C ALA A 590 13.66 4.41 -34.69
N ASP A 591 12.95 3.28 -34.60
CA ASP A 591 13.16 2.20 -33.63
C ASP A 591 13.05 2.63 -32.14
N THR A 592 12.55 3.83 -31.90
CA THR A 592 12.42 4.42 -30.55
C THR A 592 10.95 4.78 -30.29
N ALA A 593 10.46 4.45 -29.10
CA ALA A 593 9.12 4.84 -28.68
C ALA A 593 9.07 6.32 -28.28
N CYS A 594 8.23 7.09 -28.97
CA CYS A 594 7.88 8.46 -28.61
C CYS A 594 6.68 8.46 -27.67
N THR A 595 6.75 9.24 -26.58
CA THR A 595 5.62 9.45 -25.67
C THR A 595 5.11 10.87 -25.83
N ILE A 596 3.80 11.02 -26.02
CA ILE A 596 3.15 12.34 -26.01
C ILE A 596 2.03 12.37 -24.98
N THR A 597 1.79 13.56 -24.43
CA THR A 597 0.63 13.85 -23.57
C THR A 597 -0.06 15.09 -24.13
N ALA A 598 -1.39 15.07 -24.20
CA ALA A 598 -2.21 16.15 -24.71
C ALA A 598 -3.39 16.40 -23.77
N HIS A 599 -3.84 17.65 -23.70
CA HIS A 599 -5.01 18.09 -22.94
C HIS A 599 -5.98 18.73 -23.93
N ILE A 600 -7.23 18.26 -23.93
CA ILE A 600 -8.30 18.65 -24.84
C ILE A 600 -9.48 19.14 -23.98
N THR A 601 -9.88 20.39 -24.13
CA THR A 601 -11.00 20.99 -23.39
C THR A 601 -12.30 20.86 -24.19
N PRO A 602 -13.47 21.04 -23.56
CA PRO A 602 -14.76 21.09 -24.25
C PRO A 602 -14.81 22.06 -25.44
N GLU A 603 -14.16 23.23 -25.35
CA GLU A 603 -14.10 24.19 -26.45
C GLU A 603 -13.32 23.63 -27.65
N MET A 604 -12.26 22.86 -27.39
CA MET A 604 -11.47 22.23 -28.45
C MET A 604 -12.25 21.11 -29.15
N PHE A 605 -13.07 20.32 -28.43
CA PHE A 605 -13.94 19.33 -29.06
C PHE A 605 -14.93 19.99 -30.03
N ASN A 606 -15.56 21.08 -29.60
CA ASN A 606 -16.45 21.89 -30.44
C ASN A 606 -15.71 22.50 -31.65
N GLN A 607 -14.52 23.06 -31.44
CA GLN A 607 -13.69 23.62 -32.51
C GLN A 607 -13.33 22.58 -33.58
N TYR A 608 -13.06 21.35 -33.16
CA TYR A 608 -12.63 20.26 -34.05
C TYR A 608 -13.79 19.45 -34.64
N GLY A 609 -15.02 19.72 -34.21
CA GLY A 609 -16.22 19.00 -34.64
C GLY A 609 -16.15 17.52 -34.24
N ILE A 610 -15.83 17.29 -32.97
CA ILE A 610 -15.71 15.96 -32.35
C ILE A 610 -16.80 15.87 -31.28
N GLU A 611 -17.64 14.86 -31.41
CA GLU A 611 -18.74 14.56 -30.48
C GLU A 611 -18.29 13.46 -29.50
N ASP A 612 -19.18 12.61 -29.00
CA ASP A 612 -18.90 11.58 -27.99
C ASP A 612 -17.91 10.48 -28.43
N LYS A 613 -17.52 10.46 -29.72
CA LYS A 613 -16.52 9.55 -30.27
C LYS A 613 -15.42 10.27 -31.05
N LEU A 614 -14.17 9.93 -30.73
CA LEU A 614 -12.97 10.42 -31.40
C LEU A 614 -12.09 9.28 -31.91
N TYR A 615 -11.16 9.58 -32.81
CA TYR A 615 -10.11 8.65 -33.24
C TYR A 615 -8.73 9.19 -32.88
N LEU A 616 -7.91 8.35 -32.26
CA LEU A 616 -6.49 8.62 -32.07
C LEU A 616 -5.72 7.98 -33.22
N VAL A 617 -5.09 8.81 -34.06
CA VAL A 617 -4.47 8.37 -35.30
C VAL A 617 -2.97 8.55 -35.23
N VAL A 618 -2.21 7.50 -35.51
CA VAL A 618 -0.76 7.57 -35.76
C VAL A 618 -0.52 7.20 -37.22
N GLY A 619 0.06 8.11 -38.01
CA GLY A 619 0.21 7.89 -39.45
C GLY A 619 1.40 8.60 -40.10
N GLY A 620 1.79 8.10 -41.28
CA GLY A 620 2.90 8.59 -42.10
C GLY A 620 3.28 7.61 -43.22
N MET A 621 4.45 7.80 -43.84
CA MET A 621 4.99 6.91 -44.88
C MET A 621 6.14 6.06 -44.30
N ALA A 622 5.80 5.07 -43.45
CA ALA A 622 6.77 4.21 -42.78
C ALA A 622 6.56 2.72 -43.09
N SER A 623 7.65 1.95 -43.17
CA SER A 623 7.57 0.50 -43.46
C SER A 623 6.92 -0.29 -42.34
N ALA A 624 7.09 0.14 -41.09
CA ALA A 624 6.23 -0.26 -40.00
C ALA A 624 6.05 0.88 -38.98
N MET A 625 4.93 0.89 -38.28
CA MET A 625 4.62 1.78 -37.17
C MET A 625 4.06 0.97 -36.02
N PHE A 626 4.37 1.34 -34.79
CA PHE A 626 3.86 0.64 -33.61
C PHE A 626 3.16 1.58 -32.65
N PHE A 627 2.14 1.06 -31.98
CA PHE A 627 1.38 1.69 -30.91
C PHE A 627 1.53 0.83 -29.66
N LYS A 628 2.27 1.32 -28.65
CA LYS A 628 2.54 0.57 -27.41
C LYS A 628 1.55 0.89 -26.29
N LYS A 629 1.02 2.12 -26.25
CA LYS A 629 0.13 2.54 -25.17
C LYS A 629 -0.81 3.66 -25.59
N ILE A 630 -2.07 3.55 -25.17
CA ILE A 630 -3.08 4.61 -25.25
C ILE A 630 -3.72 4.77 -23.88
N GLN A 631 -3.83 6.01 -23.42
CA GLN A 631 -4.58 6.36 -22.22
C GLN A 631 -5.38 7.63 -22.51
N VAL A 632 -6.67 7.63 -22.19
CA VAL A 632 -7.56 8.79 -22.27
C VAL A 632 -8.30 8.87 -20.94
N SER A 633 -8.35 10.04 -20.33
CA SER A 633 -8.82 10.25 -18.96
C SER A 633 -9.42 11.64 -18.81
N SER A 634 -10.52 11.78 -18.07
CA SER A 634 -11.05 13.09 -17.67
C SER A 634 -10.27 13.73 -16.51
N LEU A 635 -9.25 13.02 -15.98
CA LEU A 635 -8.38 13.44 -14.88
C LEU A 635 -6.93 13.60 -15.35
N LEU A 636 -6.21 14.56 -14.75
CA LEU A 636 -4.81 14.89 -15.08
C LEU A 636 -3.90 13.65 -15.05
N ILE A 637 -3.26 13.34 -16.18
CA ILE A 637 -2.32 12.23 -16.30
C ILE A 637 -0.92 12.71 -15.89
N GLU A 638 -0.63 12.78 -14.58
CA GLU A 638 0.73 12.93 -14.07
C GLU A 638 1.08 12.02 -12.89
N ARG A 639 2.36 11.64 -12.84
CA ARG A 639 2.99 10.64 -11.97
C ARG A 639 2.86 11.02 -10.49
N THR A 640 1.87 10.48 -9.81
CA THR A 640 1.89 10.39 -8.34
C THR A 640 1.64 8.97 -7.88
N LEU A 641 2.33 8.56 -6.81
CA LEU A 641 2.21 7.25 -6.16
C LEU A 641 0.75 6.92 -5.84
N SER A 642 -0.07 7.94 -5.55
CA SER A 642 -1.53 7.84 -5.32
C SER A 642 -2.32 7.27 -6.51
N SER A 643 -1.89 7.49 -7.75
CA SER A 643 -2.56 6.97 -8.96
C SER A 643 -2.15 5.53 -9.31
N ALA A 644 -0.96 5.08 -8.89
CA ALA A 644 -0.53 3.69 -9.03
C ALA A 644 -1.34 2.74 -8.12
N LEU A 645 -1.91 3.26 -7.02
CA LEU A 645 -2.74 2.51 -6.08
C LEU A 645 -4.14 2.18 -6.63
N SER A 646 -4.71 3.01 -7.49
CA SER A 646 -5.95 2.66 -8.21
C SER A 646 -5.70 1.58 -9.26
N HIS A 647 -4.55 1.60 -9.94
CA HIS A 647 -4.21 0.59 -10.94
C HIS A 647 -3.95 -0.82 -10.34
N LEU A 648 -3.54 -0.92 -9.07
CA LEU A 648 -3.43 -2.19 -8.35
C LEU A 648 -4.77 -2.80 -7.93
N HIS A 649 -5.87 -2.03 -7.99
CA HIS A 649 -7.22 -2.52 -7.71
C HIS A 649 -7.77 -3.38 -8.86
N ASP A 650 -7.28 -3.15 -10.10
CA ASP A 650 -7.79 -3.83 -11.32
C ASP A 650 -6.93 -5.04 -11.77
N GLU A 651 -5.67 -5.14 -11.34
CA GLU A 651 -4.74 -6.21 -11.75
C GLU A 651 -4.67 -7.41 -10.80
N VAL A 652 -5.13 -7.27 -9.56
CA VAL A 652 -5.17 -8.35 -8.56
C VAL A 652 -6.66 -8.63 -8.32
N GLY A 653 -7.19 -9.70 -8.92
CA GLY A 653 -8.63 -10.01 -8.88
C GLY A 653 -9.24 -9.92 -7.46
N GLU A 654 -10.58 -9.74 -7.40
CA GLU A 654 -11.27 -9.58 -6.13
C GLU A 654 -10.87 -10.66 -5.11
N PRO A 655 -10.59 -10.29 -3.85
CA PRO A 655 -10.19 -11.27 -2.84
C PRO A 655 -11.28 -12.31 -2.63
N ASP A 656 -10.89 -13.56 -2.38
CA ASP A 656 -11.81 -14.68 -2.16
C ASP A 656 -12.89 -14.32 -1.12
N GLU A 657 -14.13 -14.27 -1.59
CA GLU A 657 -15.31 -13.97 -0.79
C GLU A 657 -15.92 -15.27 -0.25
N LYS A 658 -16.04 -15.37 1.08
CA LYS A 658 -16.74 -16.47 1.75
C LYS A 658 -18.12 -16.02 2.19
N GLN A 659 -19.14 -16.78 1.80
CA GLN A 659 -20.53 -16.56 2.18
C GLN A 659 -20.87 -17.35 3.45
N TYR A 660 -21.60 -16.71 4.37
CA TYR A 660 -22.03 -17.26 5.64
C TYR A 660 -23.55 -17.15 5.75
N GLY A 661 -24.18 -18.28 6.04
CA GLY A 661 -25.62 -18.43 6.11
C GLY A 661 -26.26 -18.92 4.82
N GLN A 662 -27.51 -19.38 4.94
CA GLN A 662 -28.28 -19.88 3.81
C GLN A 662 -29.04 -18.75 3.11
N SER A 663 -29.52 -19.02 1.89
CA SER A 663 -30.35 -18.07 1.15
C SER A 663 -31.60 -17.70 1.94
N ILE A 664 -31.86 -16.39 2.04
CA ILE A 664 -33.06 -15.83 2.67
C ILE A 664 -34.17 -15.50 1.65
N GLY A 665 -33.99 -15.90 0.39
CA GLY A 665 -34.96 -15.67 -0.67
C GLY A 665 -36.30 -16.34 -0.37
N GLY A 666 -37.40 -15.59 -0.47
CA GLY A 666 -38.76 -16.10 -0.24
C GLY A 666 -39.17 -16.22 1.24
N ILE A 667 -38.30 -15.83 2.19
CA ILE A 667 -38.59 -15.95 3.62
C ILE A 667 -39.84 -15.17 4.08
N ASP A 668 -40.29 -14.19 3.28
CA ASP A 668 -41.55 -13.48 3.46
C ASP A 668 -42.79 -14.38 3.39
N LYS A 669 -42.66 -15.56 2.77
CA LYS A 669 -43.72 -16.58 2.64
C LYS A 669 -43.65 -17.65 3.72
N ALA A 670 -42.54 -17.70 4.48
CA ALA A 670 -42.40 -18.61 5.60
C ALA A 670 -43.19 -18.11 6.82
N THR A 671 -43.56 -19.02 7.73
CA THR A 671 -44.33 -18.63 8.92
C THR A 671 -43.42 -18.01 9.97
N LYS A 672 -43.64 -16.73 10.30
CA LYS A 672 -42.92 -16.04 11.39
C LYS A 672 -43.24 -16.65 12.75
N VAL A 673 -42.23 -16.77 13.61
CA VAL A 673 -42.31 -17.33 14.96
C VAL A 673 -42.00 -16.26 16.01
N ASN A 674 -42.76 -16.28 17.11
CA ASN A 674 -42.48 -15.49 18.29
C ASN A 674 -41.74 -16.37 19.31
N VAL A 675 -40.49 -15.99 19.61
CA VAL A 675 -39.66 -16.61 20.64
C VAL A 675 -39.52 -15.62 21.80
N ASP A 676 -39.80 -16.06 23.03
CA ASP A 676 -39.79 -15.19 24.21
C ASP A 676 -38.37 -14.71 24.54
N GLY A 677 -38.18 -13.41 24.65
CA GLY A 677 -36.87 -12.82 24.93
C GLY A 677 -35.84 -12.95 23.81
N LEU A 678 -36.26 -13.19 22.57
CA LEU A 678 -35.36 -13.32 21.42
C LEU A 678 -34.44 -12.08 21.28
N ALA A 679 -33.13 -12.33 21.32
CA ALA A 679 -32.09 -11.32 21.18
C ALA A 679 -31.31 -11.57 19.88
N TYR A 680 -30.06 -12.02 19.97
CA TYR A 680 -29.20 -12.21 18.81
C TYR A 680 -29.40 -13.57 18.13
N GLY A 681 -29.13 -13.63 16.82
CA GLY A 681 -29.01 -14.88 16.10
C GLY A 681 -27.98 -14.83 14.97
N THR A 682 -27.58 -16.01 14.50
CA THR A 682 -26.60 -16.20 13.41
C THR A 682 -26.84 -17.54 12.71
N THR A 683 -26.22 -17.73 11.55
CA THR A 683 -26.47 -18.83 10.60
C THR A 683 -25.25 -19.73 10.34
N GLY A 684 -24.15 -19.60 11.11
CA GLY A 684 -22.95 -20.37 10.78
C GLY A 684 -21.81 -20.39 11.80
N VAL A 685 -20.71 -21.03 11.37
CA VAL A 685 -19.43 -21.15 12.07
C VAL A 685 -18.58 -19.89 11.90
N GLY A 686 -17.64 -19.67 12.82
CA GLY A 686 -16.72 -18.53 12.75
C GLY A 686 -15.88 -18.51 11.49
N TYR A 687 -15.49 -17.30 11.08
CA TYR A 687 -14.60 -17.06 9.95
C TYR A 687 -13.29 -17.83 10.16
N ASP A 688 -12.85 -18.58 9.14
CA ASP A 688 -11.68 -19.48 9.21
C ASP A 688 -10.39 -18.86 8.63
N GLY A 689 -10.45 -17.58 8.23
CA GLY A 689 -9.32 -16.81 7.71
C GLY A 689 -8.85 -15.73 8.69
N ASP A 690 -7.71 -15.09 8.38
CA ASP A 690 -7.20 -13.93 9.12
C ASP A 690 -7.49 -12.63 8.34
N ASN A 691 -7.68 -11.52 9.07
CA ASN A 691 -7.84 -10.18 8.50
C ASN A 691 -9.01 -10.03 7.49
N GLY A 692 -10.13 -10.71 7.72
CA GLY A 692 -11.34 -10.59 6.92
C GLY A 692 -12.02 -9.22 7.09
N ARG A 693 -12.77 -8.81 6.07
CA ARG A 693 -13.66 -7.64 6.09
C ARG A 693 -15.06 -8.05 5.69
N LEU A 694 -16.05 -7.59 6.45
CA LEU A 694 -17.45 -7.76 6.12
C LEU A 694 -17.75 -7.03 4.80
N LYS A 695 -18.09 -7.79 3.75
CA LYS A 695 -18.32 -7.29 2.39
C LYS A 695 -19.80 -7.02 2.13
N SER A 696 -20.68 -7.93 2.52
CA SER A 696 -22.12 -7.72 2.35
C SER A 696 -22.96 -8.31 3.48
N ILE A 697 -24.16 -7.76 3.68
CA ILE A 697 -25.23 -8.36 4.47
C ILE A 697 -26.50 -8.41 3.63
N GLN A 698 -27.12 -9.59 3.58
CA GLN A 698 -28.50 -9.75 3.09
C GLN A 698 -29.41 -9.98 4.30
N ALA A 699 -30.48 -9.21 4.44
CA ALA A 699 -31.39 -9.32 5.58
C ALA A 699 -32.84 -9.06 5.18
N TYR A 700 -33.77 -9.87 5.69
CA TYR A 700 -35.20 -9.61 5.61
C TYR A 700 -35.71 -9.04 6.93
N VAL A 701 -36.40 -7.88 6.86
CA VAL A 701 -36.99 -7.27 8.05
C VAL A 701 -38.47 -6.91 7.86
N PRO A 702 -39.31 -7.09 8.89
CA PRO A 702 -40.76 -6.88 8.78
C PRO A 702 -41.16 -5.41 8.76
N ALA A 703 -40.28 -4.50 9.18
CA ALA A 703 -40.51 -3.06 9.22
C ALA A 703 -39.21 -2.31 8.94
N GLN A 704 -39.32 -1.17 8.27
CA GLN A 704 -38.20 -0.25 8.06
C GLN A 704 -37.70 0.26 9.41
N GLY A 705 -36.37 0.35 9.57
CA GLY A 705 -35.77 0.90 10.77
C GLY A 705 -34.27 0.62 10.89
N THR A 706 -33.72 0.95 12.05
CA THR A 706 -32.33 0.65 12.40
C THR A 706 -32.25 -0.67 13.17
N TYR A 707 -31.39 -1.57 12.68
CA TYR A 707 -31.13 -2.90 13.24
C TYR A 707 -29.67 -2.99 13.71
N ASN A 708 -29.46 -3.71 14.81
CA ASN A 708 -28.15 -3.88 15.42
C ASN A 708 -27.52 -5.19 14.95
N PHE A 709 -26.20 -5.17 14.81
CA PHE A 709 -25.37 -6.31 14.48
C PHE A 709 -24.15 -6.33 15.40
N VAL A 710 -23.58 -7.51 15.61
CA VAL A 710 -22.37 -7.70 16.40
C VAL A 710 -21.40 -8.59 15.64
N VAL A 711 -20.12 -8.23 15.62
CA VAL A 711 -19.02 -9.16 15.27
C VAL A 711 -18.36 -9.60 16.55
N GLY A 712 -18.33 -10.89 16.83
CA GLY A 712 -17.72 -11.43 18.06
C GLY A 712 -17.55 -12.93 18.00
N LYS A 713 -17.15 -13.55 19.11
CA LYS A 713 -16.92 -15.00 19.20
C LYS A 713 -17.89 -15.64 20.18
N LEU A 714 -18.15 -16.93 20.01
CA LEU A 714 -18.76 -17.74 21.05
C LEU A 714 -17.64 -18.41 21.86
N ASP A 715 -17.71 -18.29 23.19
CA ASP A 715 -16.82 -19.01 24.10
C ASP A 715 -17.25 -20.50 24.25
N GLN A 716 -16.52 -21.26 25.07
CA GLN A 716 -16.83 -22.67 25.32
C GLN A 716 -18.18 -22.93 26.00
N HIS A 717 -18.86 -21.89 26.48
CA HIS A 717 -20.19 -21.94 27.08
C HIS A 717 -21.26 -21.32 26.15
N ASN A 718 -20.93 -21.12 24.88
CA ASN A 718 -21.79 -20.49 23.88
C ASN A 718 -22.23 -19.06 24.26
N LEU A 719 -21.41 -18.34 25.05
CA LEU A 719 -21.64 -16.94 25.35
C LEU A 719 -20.90 -16.06 24.35
N LEU A 720 -21.57 -14.99 23.91
CA LEU A 720 -20.96 -13.99 23.04
C LEU A 720 -19.89 -13.21 23.81
N VAL A 721 -18.65 -13.31 23.36
CA VAL A 721 -17.47 -12.62 23.89
C VAL A 721 -16.80 -11.79 22.80
N ASN A 722 -16.05 -10.76 23.19
CA ASN A 722 -15.33 -9.86 22.27
C ASN A 722 -16.22 -9.19 21.21
N GLY A 723 -17.48 -8.89 21.55
CA GLY A 723 -18.46 -8.33 20.63
C GLY A 723 -18.23 -6.85 20.29
N THR A 724 -18.07 -6.55 19.01
CA THR A 724 -18.09 -5.18 18.45
C THR A 724 -19.44 -4.91 17.79
N THR A 725 -20.19 -3.93 18.30
CA THR A 725 -21.55 -3.63 17.82
C THR A 725 -21.53 -2.57 16.71
N PHE A 726 -22.37 -2.74 15.70
CA PHE A 726 -22.64 -1.76 14.66
C PHE A 726 -24.12 -1.77 14.23
N THR A 727 -24.57 -0.74 13.52
CA THR A 727 -25.98 -0.60 13.13
C THR A 727 -26.15 -0.36 11.63
N ILE A 728 -27.24 -0.89 11.08
CA ILE A 728 -27.62 -0.71 9.67
C ILE A 728 -29.07 -0.23 9.60
N GLY A 729 -29.32 0.77 8.75
CA GLY A 729 -30.68 1.15 8.35
C GLY A 729 -31.18 0.21 7.27
N LEU A 730 -32.28 -0.50 7.53
CA LEU A 730 -32.88 -1.46 6.61
C LEU A 730 -34.31 -1.02 6.23
N GLY A 731 -34.65 -1.18 4.95
CA GLY A 731 -36.00 -1.02 4.44
C GLY A 731 -36.88 -2.22 4.80
N GLN A 732 -38.20 -2.03 4.83
CA GLN A 732 -39.13 -3.15 5.01
C GLN A 732 -38.97 -4.16 3.85
N GLY A 733 -38.91 -5.45 4.16
CA GLY A 733 -38.70 -6.51 3.19
C GLY A 733 -37.25 -6.94 3.07
N SER A 734 -36.86 -7.43 1.88
CA SER A 734 -35.51 -7.93 1.60
C SER A 734 -34.53 -6.79 1.35
N ASN A 735 -33.36 -6.85 1.98
CA ASN A 735 -32.28 -5.89 1.85
C ASN A 735 -31.01 -6.60 1.42
N ASN A 736 -30.22 -5.96 0.58
CA ASN A 736 -28.85 -6.35 0.26
C ASN A 736 -27.97 -5.11 0.44
N VAL A 737 -27.06 -5.16 1.40
CA VAL A 737 -26.28 -4.01 1.86
C VAL A 737 -24.80 -4.27 1.60
N ASP A 738 -24.17 -3.38 0.84
CA ASP A 738 -22.72 -3.34 0.69
C ASP A 738 -22.07 -2.75 1.95
N MET A 739 -21.17 -3.52 2.54
CA MET A 739 -20.47 -3.21 3.79
C MET A 739 -19.01 -2.83 3.57
N THR A 740 -18.52 -2.88 2.32
CA THR A 740 -17.10 -2.69 1.96
C THR A 740 -16.54 -1.36 2.46
N SER A 741 -17.32 -0.27 2.33
CA SER A 741 -16.91 1.06 2.78
C SER A 741 -16.85 1.24 4.30
N ARG A 742 -17.51 0.36 5.07
CA ARG A 742 -17.53 0.44 6.54
C ARG A 742 -16.33 -0.21 7.20
N ASN A 743 -15.55 -0.98 6.44
CA ASN A 743 -14.28 -1.58 6.88
C ASN A 743 -14.40 -2.36 8.21
N ILE A 744 -15.50 -3.10 8.40
CA ILE A 744 -15.75 -3.87 9.62
C ILE A 744 -14.89 -5.13 9.59
N GLN A 745 -14.00 -5.26 10.56
CA GLN A 745 -13.08 -6.38 10.68
C GLN A 745 -13.78 -7.65 11.18
N VAL A 746 -13.45 -8.79 10.55
CA VAL A 746 -13.89 -10.13 10.93
C VAL A 746 -12.65 -11.02 10.92
N ASN A 747 -12.16 -11.39 12.11
CA ASN A 747 -10.94 -12.18 12.26
C ASN A 747 -11.26 -13.67 12.43
N ASN A 748 -10.21 -14.49 12.48
CA ASN A 748 -10.34 -15.92 12.70
C ASN A 748 -11.15 -16.23 13.97
N GLY A 749 -12.23 -16.99 13.81
CA GLY A 749 -13.19 -17.36 14.85
C GLY A 749 -14.31 -16.34 15.09
N ASP A 750 -14.29 -15.17 14.45
CA ASP A 750 -15.38 -14.19 14.57
C ASP A 750 -16.61 -14.62 13.76
N ILE A 751 -17.78 -14.33 14.32
CA ILE A 751 -19.11 -14.59 13.76
C ILE A 751 -19.86 -13.27 13.73
N VAL A 752 -20.68 -13.06 12.69
CA VAL A 752 -21.59 -11.92 12.61
C VAL A 752 -22.96 -12.33 13.12
N PHE A 753 -23.50 -11.54 14.05
CA PHE A 753 -24.80 -11.73 14.69
C PHE A 753 -25.72 -10.58 14.34
N MET A 754 -27.01 -10.87 14.19
CA MET A 754 -28.06 -9.86 14.04
C MET A 754 -28.93 -9.84 15.30
N ASP A 755 -29.31 -8.66 15.76
CA ASP A 755 -30.36 -8.49 16.76
C ASP A 755 -31.74 -8.79 16.12
N LEU A 756 -32.31 -9.93 16.51
CA LEU A 756 -33.56 -10.46 15.99
C LEU A 756 -34.78 -10.04 16.81
N SER A 757 -34.62 -9.24 17.87
CA SER A 757 -35.75 -8.76 18.70
C SER A 757 -36.84 -8.06 17.88
N LYS A 758 -36.45 -7.39 16.79
CA LYS A 758 -37.36 -6.73 15.84
C LYS A 758 -37.64 -7.57 14.58
N ALA A 759 -36.64 -8.31 14.09
CA ALA A 759 -36.76 -9.06 12.85
C ALA A 759 -37.57 -10.37 13.01
N GLY A 760 -37.41 -11.03 14.17
CA GLY A 760 -37.94 -12.36 14.45
C GLY A 760 -37.20 -13.48 13.72
N VAL A 761 -37.70 -14.70 13.86
CA VAL A 761 -37.26 -15.91 13.15
C VAL A 761 -38.45 -16.59 12.47
N TYR A 762 -38.19 -17.55 11.58
CA TYR A 762 -39.22 -18.20 10.76
C TYR A 762 -39.15 -19.72 10.84
N ASN A 763 -40.29 -20.41 10.74
CA ASN A 763 -40.30 -21.88 10.71
C ASN A 763 -39.79 -22.41 9.35
N PRO A 764 -38.91 -23.42 9.34
CA PRO A 764 -38.61 -24.13 8.12
C PRO A 764 -39.82 -24.93 7.64
N ASP A 765 -40.02 -24.98 6.32
CA ASP A 765 -41.09 -25.74 5.67
C ASP A 765 -40.61 -26.40 4.37
N GLY A 766 -41.50 -27.10 3.66
CA GLY A 766 -41.15 -27.79 2.41
C GLY A 766 -40.69 -26.87 1.27
N THR A 767 -40.94 -25.57 1.35
CA THR A 767 -40.49 -24.54 0.39
C THR A 767 -39.30 -23.73 0.89
N HIS A 768 -39.05 -23.71 2.20
CA HIS A 768 -37.93 -23.03 2.85
C HIS A 768 -37.24 -23.97 3.86
N PRO A 769 -36.47 -24.97 3.40
CA PRO A 769 -35.87 -25.92 4.32
C PRO A 769 -34.65 -25.30 5.03
N LYS A 770 -34.41 -25.73 6.27
CA LYS A 770 -33.17 -25.42 7.00
C LYS A 770 -32.07 -26.37 6.51
N TYR A 771 -30.99 -25.82 5.97
CA TYR A 771 -29.84 -26.59 5.47
C TYR A 771 -28.54 -26.27 6.23
N LEU A 772 -28.53 -25.20 7.02
CA LEU A 772 -27.45 -24.81 7.92
C LEU A 772 -27.98 -24.60 9.34
N ASP A 773 -27.14 -24.82 10.34
CA ASP A 773 -27.47 -24.59 11.74
C ASP A 773 -27.80 -23.11 11.98
N SER A 774 -28.69 -22.86 12.94
CA SER A 774 -29.19 -21.51 13.23
C SER A 774 -29.14 -21.30 14.73
N PHE A 775 -28.13 -20.54 15.16
CA PHE A 775 -27.90 -20.28 16.56
C PHE A 775 -28.64 -19.02 16.98
N ILE A 776 -29.47 -19.12 18.01
CA ILE A 776 -30.18 -17.97 18.57
C ILE A 776 -29.97 -17.88 20.07
N GLN A 777 -30.20 -16.69 20.60
CA GLN A 777 -30.15 -16.37 22.01
C GLN A 777 -31.54 -15.88 22.47
N ASP A 778 -32.03 -16.41 23.58
CA ASP A 778 -33.32 -16.04 24.16
C ASP A 778 -33.29 -16.03 25.70
N ASN A 779 -34.43 -15.78 26.35
CA ASN A 779 -34.50 -15.75 27.82
C ASN A 779 -34.61 -17.13 28.48
N ASN A 780 -34.93 -18.18 27.71
CA ASN A 780 -35.21 -19.51 28.22
C ASN A 780 -33.96 -20.40 28.29
N HIS A 781 -32.84 -19.94 27.72
CA HIS A 781 -31.56 -20.66 27.72
C HIS A 781 -30.43 -19.88 28.41
N PRO A 782 -30.58 -19.48 29.70
CA PRO A 782 -29.49 -18.87 30.45
C PRO A 782 -28.43 -19.91 30.82
N SER A 783 -27.17 -19.48 30.85
CA SER A 783 -26.07 -20.28 31.37
C SER A 783 -26.29 -20.56 32.84
N THR A 784 -26.24 -21.84 33.19
CA THR A 784 -26.28 -22.34 34.57
C THR A 784 -24.87 -22.61 35.11
N THR A 785 -23.83 -22.33 34.32
CA THR A 785 -22.43 -22.59 34.68
C THR A 785 -21.92 -21.54 35.67
N PRO A 786 -21.42 -21.94 36.87
CA PRO A 786 -20.87 -21.01 37.84
C PRO A 786 -19.70 -20.19 37.26
N GLY A 787 -19.78 -18.86 37.38
CA GLY A 787 -18.75 -17.94 36.85
C GLY A 787 -18.99 -17.44 35.43
N TYR A 788 -20.00 -17.96 34.72
CA TYR A 788 -20.33 -17.56 33.34
C TYR A 788 -21.81 -17.20 33.20
N PRO A 789 -22.31 -16.14 33.88
CA PRO A 789 -23.71 -15.74 33.77
C PRO A 789 -23.99 -15.05 32.43
N GLY A 790 -25.08 -15.43 31.74
CA GLY A 790 -25.49 -14.82 30.48
C GLY A 790 -26.46 -15.71 29.70
N GLN A 791 -27.08 -15.18 28.64
CA GLN A 791 -27.92 -15.98 27.75
C GLN A 791 -27.04 -16.72 26.75
N MET A 792 -27.18 -18.04 26.66
CA MET A 792 -26.35 -18.86 25.76
C MET A 792 -26.96 -18.88 24.36
N PHE A 793 -26.11 -18.99 23.35
CA PHE A 793 -26.53 -19.39 22.04
C PHE A 793 -26.80 -20.90 22.01
N TYR A 794 -27.88 -21.29 21.35
CA TYR A 794 -28.24 -22.68 21.13
C TYR A 794 -28.73 -22.88 19.70
N ASP A 795 -28.51 -24.06 19.13
CA ASP A 795 -29.05 -24.40 17.81
C ASP A 795 -30.57 -24.56 17.92
N ALA A 796 -31.29 -23.70 17.21
CA ALA A 796 -32.75 -23.72 17.16
C ALA A 796 -33.21 -24.17 15.78
N ASN A 797 -34.36 -24.86 15.73
CA ASN A 797 -34.96 -25.28 14.47
C ASN A 797 -35.78 -24.15 13.81
N TYR A 798 -35.13 -23.00 13.63
CA TYR A 798 -35.70 -21.83 12.97
C TYR A 798 -34.78 -21.34 11.85
N LEU A 799 -35.34 -20.60 10.90
CA LEU A 799 -34.63 -19.83 9.90
C LEU A 799 -34.35 -18.43 10.45
N VAL A 800 -33.08 -18.04 10.44
CA VAL A 800 -32.63 -16.68 10.77
C VAL A 800 -32.68 -15.82 9.49
N PRO A 801 -33.30 -14.62 9.52
CA PRO A 801 -33.59 -13.85 8.31
C PRO A 801 -32.40 -13.00 7.81
N PHE A 802 -31.16 -13.46 7.98
CA PHE A 802 -30.00 -12.78 7.38
C PHE A 802 -28.86 -13.74 7.03
N SER A 803 -28.05 -13.34 6.05
CA SER A 803 -26.77 -13.93 5.66
C SER A 803 -25.75 -12.82 5.40
N TYR A 804 -24.47 -13.17 5.37
CA TYR A 804 -23.40 -12.19 5.17
C TYR A 804 -22.21 -12.78 4.41
N SER A 805 -21.35 -11.91 3.88
CA SER A 805 -20.11 -12.34 3.25
C SER A 805 -18.89 -11.62 3.80
N VAL A 806 -17.78 -12.36 3.89
CA VAL A 806 -16.49 -11.86 4.36
C VAL A 806 -15.49 -12.06 3.24
N ALA A 807 -14.79 -10.99 2.87
CA ALA A 807 -13.70 -11.04 1.91
C ALA A 807 -12.37 -10.80 2.62
N SER A 808 -11.32 -11.47 2.13
CA SER A 808 -9.96 -11.16 2.58
C SER A 808 -9.59 -9.73 2.17
N MET A 809 -8.73 -9.07 2.93
CA MET A 809 -8.34 -7.69 2.60
C MET A 809 -7.65 -7.62 1.23
N ASN A 810 -8.06 -6.70 0.36
CA ASN A 810 -7.38 -6.51 -0.93
C ASN A 810 -6.02 -5.84 -0.74
N LEU A 811 -5.12 -6.01 -1.71
CA LEU A 811 -3.76 -5.48 -1.64
C LEU A 811 -3.71 -3.94 -1.38
N PRO A 812 -4.61 -3.10 -1.93
CA PRO A 812 -4.71 -1.68 -1.57
C PRO A 812 -5.06 -1.39 -0.10
N GLN A 813 -5.96 -2.17 0.50
CA GLN A 813 -6.30 -2.06 1.92
C GLN A 813 -5.13 -2.55 2.80
N GLN A 814 -4.49 -3.66 2.43
CA GLN A 814 -3.26 -4.13 3.09
C GLN A 814 -2.14 -3.09 3.00
N ILE A 815 -1.99 -2.40 1.86
CA ILE A 815 -1.01 -1.32 1.69
C ILE A 815 -1.40 -0.08 2.51
N THR A 816 -2.69 0.20 2.69
CA THR A 816 -3.15 1.32 3.53
C THR A 816 -2.90 1.04 5.01
N GLU A 817 -3.14 -0.19 5.46
CA GLU A 817 -2.76 -0.64 6.79
C GLU A 817 -1.24 -0.67 6.96
N LEU A 818 -0.49 -1.27 6.04
CA LEU A 818 0.97 -1.22 6.05
C LEU A 818 1.51 0.22 6.02
N LYS A 819 0.81 1.18 5.41
CA LYS A 819 1.16 2.61 5.47
C LYS A 819 0.88 3.21 6.84
N ASN A 820 -0.23 2.86 7.47
CA ASN A 820 -0.57 3.31 8.82
C ASN A 820 0.37 2.68 9.85
N GLU A 821 0.62 1.37 9.75
CA GLU A 821 1.63 0.64 10.51
C GLU A 821 3.03 1.17 10.24
N LEU A 822 3.38 1.54 9.00
CA LEU A 822 4.66 2.18 8.69
C LEU A 822 4.71 3.62 9.21
N ALA A 823 3.60 4.35 9.25
CA ALA A 823 3.53 5.69 9.82
C ALA A 823 3.65 5.63 11.35
N ASP A 824 3.03 4.64 11.98
CA ASP A 824 3.14 4.36 13.41
C ASP A 824 4.51 3.77 13.75
N ALA A 825 5.07 2.89 12.92
CA ALA A 825 6.44 2.41 13.05
C ALA A 825 7.44 3.52 12.78
N LYS A 826 7.16 4.49 11.90
CA LYS A 826 7.97 5.71 11.72
C LYS A 826 7.83 6.67 12.89
N LYS A 827 6.65 6.81 13.49
CA LYS A 827 6.46 7.55 14.74
C LYS A 827 7.23 6.86 15.86
N GLN A 828 7.12 5.54 15.99
CA GLN A 828 7.87 4.74 16.95
C GLN A 828 9.38 4.77 16.67
N LEU A 829 9.81 4.76 15.41
CA LEU A 829 11.22 4.85 15.02
C LEU A 829 11.76 6.27 15.22
N ASN A 830 10.97 7.31 14.97
CA ASN A 830 11.34 8.69 15.28
C ASN A 830 11.37 8.91 16.80
N ASN A 831 10.44 8.30 17.54
CA ASN A 831 10.45 8.24 19.00
C ASN A 831 11.62 7.40 19.52
N ASN A 832 12.06 6.35 18.82
CA ASN A 832 13.20 5.51 19.20
C ASN A 832 14.56 6.11 18.79
N ASN A 833 14.61 6.85 17.67
CA ASN A 833 15.79 7.59 17.22
C ASN A 833 16.00 8.88 18.03
N SER A 834 14.95 9.43 18.62
CA SER A 834 15.06 10.47 19.66
C SER A 834 15.32 9.87 21.06
N LYS A 835 15.00 8.59 21.30
CA LYS A 835 15.25 7.88 22.58
C LYS A 835 16.57 7.12 22.67
N LYS A 836 17.43 7.10 21.65
CA LYS A 836 18.84 6.72 21.78
C LYS A 836 19.74 7.95 21.66
N MET A 837 19.66 8.81 22.67
CA MET A 837 20.65 9.84 22.90
C MET A 837 22.05 9.23 23.03
N ASN A 838 23.00 9.88 22.37
CA ASN A 838 24.46 9.91 22.54
C ASN A 838 24.99 9.40 23.89
N THR A 839 24.87 8.10 24.15
CA THR A 839 25.41 7.45 25.34
C THR A 839 26.77 6.86 24.99
N ILE A 840 27.80 7.32 25.71
CA ILE A 840 29.15 6.81 25.62
C ILE A 840 29.44 5.94 26.84
N SER A 841 29.97 4.75 26.61
CA SER A 841 30.33 3.82 27.68
C SER A 841 31.83 3.90 27.96
N THR A 842 32.19 3.93 29.23
CA THR A 842 33.58 3.76 29.65
C THR A 842 33.93 2.26 29.72
N PRO A 843 35.22 1.87 29.66
CA PRO A 843 35.62 0.46 29.72
C PRO A 843 35.19 -0.29 30.99
N ASN A 844 34.83 0.42 32.05
CA ASN A 844 34.31 -0.18 33.29
C ASN A 844 32.78 -0.38 33.27
N GLY A 845 32.12 -0.14 32.14
CA GLY A 845 30.69 -0.32 31.95
C GLY A 845 29.82 0.85 32.40
N LYS A 846 30.38 1.98 32.88
CA LYS A 846 29.59 3.18 33.19
C LYS A 846 29.21 3.92 31.91
N SER A 847 27.93 4.23 31.78
CA SER A 847 27.36 5.01 30.69
C SER A 847 27.22 6.48 31.04
N TYR A 848 27.53 7.34 30.09
CA TYR A 848 27.41 8.78 30.18
C TYR A 848 26.65 9.31 28.97
N ARG A 849 25.82 10.33 29.17
CA ARG A 849 25.14 11.08 28.13
C ARG A 849 25.87 12.39 27.85
N LEU A 850 25.97 12.76 26.59
CA LEU A 850 26.43 14.10 26.19
C LEU A 850 25.27 15.10 26.28
N VAL A 851 25.46 16.16 27.07
CA VAL A 851 24.51 17.27 27.26
C VAL A 851 25.15 18.57 26.82
N VAL A 852 24.40 19.38 26.07
CA VAL A 852 24.79 20.74 25.67
C VAL A 852 23.94 21.73 26.45
N ALA A 853 24.56 22.59 27.26
CA ALA A 853 23.83 23.64 27.96
C ALA A 853 23.50 24.82 27.03
N ASN A 854 22.59 25.71 27.46
CA ASN A 854 22.12 26.85 26.65
C ASN A 854 23.24 27.85 26.27
N ASP A 855 24.37 27.85 26.98
CA ASP A 855 25.55 28.63 26.64
C ASP A 855 26.46 27.96 25.58
N GLY A 856 26.06 26.80 25.08
CA GLY A 856 26.80 25.97 24.13
C GLY A 856 27.85 25.05 24.75
N SER A 857 27.97 25.01 26.09
CA SER A 857 28.94 24.14 26.75
C SER A 857 28.53 22.66 26.67
N LEU A 858 29.47 21.80 26.28
CA LEU A 858 29.29 20.35 26.21
C LEU A 858 29.77 19.68 27.50
N SER A 859 28.95 18.83 28.10
CA SER A 859 29.25 18.05 29.30
C SER A 859 28.90 16.57 29.12
N ALA A 860 29.67 15.68 29.73
CA ALA A 860 29.31 14.27 29.87
C ALA A 860 28.72 14.03 31.27
N VAL A 861 27.48 13.55 31.34
CA VAL A 861 26.72 13.34 32.58
C VAL A 861 26.43 11.86 32.74
N SER A 862 26.57 11.30 33.95
CA SER A 862 26.24 9.89 34.22
C SER A 862 24.78 9.62 33.88
N THR A 863 24.47 8.49 33.23
CA THR A 863 23.06 8.13 32.99
C THR A 863 22.36 7.72 34.28
N ILE A 864 23.09 7.15 35.24
CA ILE A 864 22.57 6.85 36.58
C ILE A 864 22.60 8.13 37.42
N PRO A 865 21.45 8.65 37.92
CA PRO A 865 21.38 9.89 38.67
C PRO A 865 21.87 9.75 40.12
N SER A 866 22.38 10.85 40.69
CA SER A 866 22.77 11.00 42.10
C SER A 866 21.87 11.97 42.86
N SER A 867 21.19 12.88 42.18
CA SER A 867 20.21 13.82 42.73
C SER A 867 18.96 13.87 41.85
N VAL A 868 17.81 13.49 42.41
CA VAL A 868 16.53 13.39 41.71
C VAL A 868 15.50 14.27 42.40
N THR A 869 14.77 15.04 41.61
CA THR A 869 13.64 15.85 42.06
C THR A 869 12.35 15.34 41.41
N ILE A 870 11.34 15.01 42.22
CA ILE A 870 10.03 14.52 41.77
C ILE A 870 8.93 15.40 42.34
N PHE A 871 8.07 15.92 41.48
CA PHE A 871 6.86 16.63 41.90
C PHE A 871 5.70 16.23 40.99
N GLY A 872 4.50 16.14 41.56
CA GLY A 872 3.30 15.81 40.80
C GLY A 872 2.03 16.31 41.43
N ASN A 873 0.87 15.81 41.00
CA ASN A 873 -0.43 16.18 41.54
C ASN A 873 -0.98 15.12 42.51
N SER A 874 -2.30 14.97 42.58
CA SER A 874 -2.98 13.98 43.42
C SER A 874 -2.53 12.54 43.17
N LEU A 875 -2.05 12.19 41.98
CA LEU A 875 -1.48 10.87 41.70
C LEU A 875 -0.19 10.60 42.49
N THR A 876 0.51 11.66 42.90
CA THR A 876 1.79 11.59 43.61
C THR A 876 1.65 11.78 45.12
N TYR A 877 0.83 12.76 45.54
CA TYR A 877 0.67 13.11 46.94
C TYR A 877 -0.72 13.72 47.18
N GLU A 878 -1.49 13.15 48.11
CA GLU A 878 -2.79 13.67 48.55
C GLU A 878 -3.04 13.31 50.03
N HIS A 879 -4.30 13.09 50.44
CA HIS A 879 -4.68 12.55 51.74
C HIS A 879 -3.86 11.31 52.11
N GLY A 880 -3.31 11.31 53.33
CA GLY A 880 -2.38 10.31 53.84
C GLY A 880 -0.97 10.40 53.27
N LYS A 881 -0.65 11.45 52.50
CA LYS A 881 0.67 11.72 51.92
C LYS A 881 1.16 10.64 50.95
N ILE A 882 0.23 10.03 50.22
CA ILE A 882 0.45 8.99 49.20
C ILE A 882 -0.36 9.35 47.94
N GLY A 883 -0.15 8.63 46.84
CA GLY A 883 -1.01 8.77 45.65
C GLY A 883 -2.50 8.52 45.97
N MET A 884 -3.39 9.34 45.40
CA MET A 884 -4.80 9.49 45.80
C MET A 884 -5.63 8.20 45.79
N ALA A 885 -5.27 7.15 45.05
CA ALA A 885 -6.01 5.89 45.10
C ALA A 885 -5.14 4.64 45.30
N ALA A 886 -3.87 4.84 45.65
CA ALA A 886 -3.01 3.76 46.12
C ALA A 886 -3.49 3.25 47.49
N SER A 887 -3.34 1.95 47.72
CA SER A 887 -3.68 1.28 48.98
C SER A 887 -2.75 1.71 50.12
N ASP A 888 -1.47 1.96 49.85
CA ASP A 888 -0.50 2.46 50.81
C ASP A 888 0.73 3.10 50.14
N ALA A 889 1.70 3.52 50.96
CA ALA A 889 2.92 4.19 50.51
C ALA A 889 3.94 3.30 49.78
N ASN A 890 3.73 1.99 49.71
CA ASN A 890 4.57 1.04 48.97
C ASN A 890 3.93 0.63 47.62
N HIS A 891 2.67 1.00 47.39
CA HIS A 891 1.93 0.63 46.19
C HIS A 891 1.57 1.85 45.31
N ASP A 892 2.24 2.99 45.49
CA ASP A 892 2.14 4.15 44.60
C ASP A 892 3.30 4.23 43.58
N TRP A 893 3.08 5.00 42.51
CA TRP A 893 4.06 5.08 41.42
C TRP A 893 5.39 5.69 41.87
N TYR A 894 5.34 6.65 42.81
CA TYR A 894 6.52 7.27 43.41
C TYR A 894 7.39 6.23 44.12
N HIS A 895 6.80 5.33 44.91
CA HIS A 895 7.53 4.27 45.59
C HIS A 895 8.28 3.39 44.59
N TYR A 896 7.58 2.83 43.60
CA TYR A 896 8.19 1.94 42.62
C TYR A 896 9.30 2.61 41.81
N VAL A 897 9.11 3.86 41.37
CA VAL A 897 10.13 4.62 40.64
C VAL A 897 11.34 4.90 41.53
N THR A 898 11.14 5.35 42.77
CA THR A 898 12.25 5.66 43.67
C THR A 898 12.99 4.42 44.15
N ASP A 899 12.32 3.30 44.33
CA ASP A 899 12.94 2.01 44.65
C ASP A 899 13.79 1.50 43.48
N TYR A 900 13.29 1.60 42.24
CA TYR A 900 14.09 1.29 41.04
C TYR A 900 15.38 2.14 40.98
N ILE A 901 15.27 3.45 41.18
CA ILE A 901 16.44 4.35 41.13
C ILE A 901 17.42 4.04 42.27
N LYS A 902 16.93 3.78 43.49
CA LYS A 902 17.78 3.38 44.63
C LYS A 902 18.46 2.03 44.39
N GLY A 903 17.82 1.12 43.66
CA GLY A 903 18.41 -0.13 43.22
C GLY A 903 19.61 0.06 42.27
N LYS A 904 19.64 1.17 41.52
CA LYS A 904 20.75 1.54 40.62
C LYS A 904 21.82 2.36 41.32
N ASN A 905 21.43 3.25 42.22
CA ASN A 905 22.31 4.06 43.05
C ASN A 905 21.74 4.18 44.46
N SER A 906 22.25 3.38 45.39
CA SER A 906 21.80 3.38 46.79
C SER A 906 22.07 4.69 47.55
N SER A 907 22.97 5.55 47.04
CA SER A 907 23.32 6.85 47.63
C SER A 907 22.59 8.03 46.96
N VAL A 908 21.65 7.76 46.05
CA VAL A 908 20.86 8.79 45.37
C VAL A 908 20.06 9.63 46.37
N LYS A 909 20.08 10.95 46.19
CA LYS A 909 19.24 11.89 46.93
C LYS A 909 17.94 12.07 46.17
N ILE A 910 16.81 11.83 46.84
CA ILE A 910 15.47 12.03 46.26
C ILE A 910 14.66 12.83 47.28
N ASN A 911 13.94 13.86 46.85
CA ASN A 911 13.02 14.59 47.73
C ASN A 911 11.81 13.73 48.10
N ASP A 912 11.19 14.02 49.24
CA ASP A 912 9.91 13.43 49.62
C ASP A 912 8.82 13.72 48.58
N ARG A 913 7.74 12.92 48.59
CA ARG A 913 6.57 13.15 47.74
C ARG A 913 6.09 14.60 47.83
N THR A 914 6.13 15.31 46.71
CA THR A 914 5.78 16.74 46.66
C THR A 914 4.58 16.95 45.73
N ASN A 915 3.50 17.52 46.26
CA ASN A 915 2.37 17.98 45.46
C ASN A 915 2.64 19.38 44.89
N MET A 916 2.39 19.55 43.60
CA MET A 916 2.51 20.80 42.87
C MET A 916 1.26 21.08 42.00
N SER A 917 0.10 20.56 42.41
CA SER A 917 -1.19 20.79 41.72
C SER A 917 -1.59 22.27 41.71
N ILE A 918 -1.03 23.06 42.62
CA ILE A 918 -1.16 24.52 42.64
C ILE A 918 -0.65 25.17 41.35
N TRP A 919 0.38 24.61 40.71
CA TRP A 919 0.97 25.16 39.49
C TRP A 919 0.05 24.94 38.27
N GLU A 920 -0.48 23.72 38.10
CA GLU A 920 -1.43 23.41 37.03
C GLU A 920 -2.82 24.04 37.28
N SER A 921 -3.14 24.38 38.52
CA SER A 921 -4.39 25.06 38.89
C SER A 921 -4.34 26.59 38.74
N ALA A 922 -3.16 27.19 38.57
CA ALA A 922 -3.01 28.61 38.32
C ALA A 922 -3.62 29.02 36.97
N ILE A 923 -4.10 30.26 36.88
CA ILE A 923 -4.84 30.80 35.73
C ILE A 923 -4.08 31.89 34.96
N SER A 924 -2.84 32.18 35.36
CA SER A 924 -2.00 33.19 34.73
C SER A 924 -0.53 32.78 34.74
N THR A 925 0.23 33.28 33.75
CA THR A 925 1.69 33.10 33.67
C THR A 925 2.40 33.64 34.91
N ALA A 926 2.00 34.81 35.41
CA ALA A 926 2.61 35.43 36.59
C ALA A 926 2.44 34.57 37.86
N ASP A 927 1.27 33.93 38.04
CA ASP A 927 1.05 33.02 39.16
C ASP A 927 1.91 31.77 39.05
N ARG A 928 2.03 31.19 37.84
CA ARG A 928 2.89 30.03 37.58
C ARG A 928 4.36 30.33 37.79
N GLU A 929 4.82 31.51 37.38
CA GLU A 929 6.19 32.00 37.62
C GLU A 929 6.45 32.18 39.12
N LYS A 930 5.49 32.77 39.86
CA LYS A 930 5.59 32.90 41.31
C LYS A 930 5.66 31.53 42.00
N ILE A 931 4.82 30.58 41.59
CA ILE A 931 4.82 29.21 42.12
C ILE A 931 6.13 28.50 41.78
N PHE A 932 6.67 28.68 40.58
CA PHE A 932 7.99 28.15 40.25
C PHE A 932 9.05 28.67 41.23
N ASN A 933 9.14 29.99 41.41
CA ASN A 933 10.14 30.60 42.26
C ASN A 933 10.00 30.22 43.75
N ASP A 934 8.78 30.17 44.26
CA ASP A 934 8.52 29.94 45.69
C ASP A 934 8.47 28.45 46.07
N SER A 935 8.04 27.58 45.14
CA SER A 935 7.66 26.19 45.47
C SER A 935 8.40 25.12 44.67
N ILE A 936 8.82 25.37 43.42
CA ILE A 936 9.54 24.37 42.59
C ILE A 936 11.05 24.57 42.70
N LYS A 937 11.51 25.80 42.47
CA LYS A 937 12.93 26.20 42.47
C LYS A 937 13.71 25.77 43.72
N PRO A 938 13.14 25.77 44.95
CA PRO A 938 13.86 25.31 46.14
C PRO A 938 14.27 23.82 46.12
N PHE A 939 13.63 23.00 45.28
CA PHE A 939 13.99 21.58 45.09
C PHE A 939 15.02 21.36 43.97
N LEU A 940 15.46 22.43 43.31
CA LEU A 940 16.36 22.38 42.17
C LEU A 940 17.72 22.98 42.54
N SER A 941 18.77 22.43 41.96
CA SER A 941 20.14 22.95 42.07
C SER A 941 20.91 22.67 40.78
N ALA A 942 22.09 23.26 40.62
CA ALA A 942 22.96 22.97 39.48
C ALA A 942 23.39 21.48 39.41
N ASP A 943 23.30 20.76 40.54
CA ASP A 943 23.66 19.34 40.67
C ASP A 943 22.45 18.40 40.58
N THR A 944 21.24 18.91 40.31
CA THR A 944 20.07 18.05 40.07
C THR A 944 20.25 17.32 38.73
N ASP A 945 20.28 15.98 38.76
CA ASP A 945 20.55 15.14 37.58
C ASP A 945 19.25 14.76 36.84
N LEU A 946 18.16 14.60 37.58
CA LEU A 946 16.89 14.10 37.07
C LEU A 946 15.73 14.86 37.70
N VAL A 947 14.81 15.34 36.87
CA VAL A 947 13.55 15.94 37.28
C VAL A 947 12.40 15.12 36.69
N ILE A 948 11.47 14.67 37.53
CA ILE A 948 10.25 13.98 37.10
C ILE A 948 9.05 14.84 37.50
N ILE A 949 8.28 15.25 36.50
CA ILE A 949 7.09 16.09 36.63
C ILE A 949 5.88 15.20 36.36
N GLN A 950 4.87 15.21 37.23
CA GLN A 950 3.59 14.56 36.98
C GLN A 950 2.45 15.59 37.14
N LEU A 951 2.19 16.35 36.07
CA LEU A 951 1.22 17.46 36.06
C LEU A 951 0.50 17.51 34.69
N GLY A 952 -0.70 18.08 34.67
CA GLY A 952 -1.56 18.26 33.48
C GLY A 952 -3.03 17.94 33.75
N ASP A 953 -3.32 17.13 34.77
CA ASP A 953 -4.65 16.57 34.99
C ASP A 953 -5.67 17.61 35.49
N ASN A 954 -5.21 18.67 36.18
CA ASN A 954 -6.11 19.65 36.81
C ASN A 954 -6.36 20.93 35.97
N VAL A 955 -6.01 20.92 34.68
CA VAL A 955 -6.19 22.03 33.73
C VAL A 955 -7.57 21.96 33.07
N ASN A 956 -8.61 22.10 33.87
CA ASN A 956 -9.98 21.74 33.52
C ASN A 956 -10.95 22.92 33.28
N THR A 957 -10.47 24.16 33.31
CA THR A 957 -11.27 25.37 33.01
C THR A 957 -10.64 26.20 31.90
N ALA A 958 -11.43 27.05 31.26
CA ALA A 958 -10.95 27.93 30.18
C ALA A 958 -9.84 28.89 30.67
N GLU A 959 -9.97 29.41 31.90
CA GLU A 959 -9.00 30.32 32.51
C GLU A 959 -7.66 29.62 32.74
N LYS A 960 -7.66 28.37 33.23
CA LYS A 960 -6.43 27.59 33.41
C LYS A 960 -5.75 27.28 32.09
N LYS A 961 -6.53 27.01 31.03
CA LYS A 961 -6.05 26.68 29.67
C LYS A 961 -5.47 27.89 28.94
N ALA A 962 -5.92 29.11 29.25
CA ALA A 962 -5.61 30.32 28.49
C ALA A 962 -4.11 30.56 28.27
N THR A 963 -3.27 30.33 29.28
CA THR A 963 -1.80 30.48 29.19
C THR A 963 -1.04 29.16 29.25
N PHE A 964 -1.73 28.03 29.48
CA PHE A 964 -1.08 26.75 29.77
C PHE A 964 -0.10 26.31 28.69
N ALA A 965 -0.45 26.45 27.41
CA ALA A 965 0.39 26.01 26.30
C ALA A 965 1.73 26.76 26.20
N HIS A 966 1.75 28.02 26.62
CA HIS A 966 2.98 28.81 26.75
C HIS A 966 3.76 28.38 28.01
N ASP A 967 3.07 28.34 29.15
CA ASP A 967 3.70 28.20 30.47
C ASP A 967 4.32 26.81 30.70
N VAL A 968 3.85 25.75 30.01
CA VAL A 968 4.50 24.43 30.06
C VAL A 968 5.91 24.45 29.45
N GLY A 969 6.13 25.23 28.39
CA GLY A 969 7.45 25.44 27.81
C GLY A 969 8.33 26.28 28.73
N GLU A 970 7.77 27.33 29.32
CA GLU A 970 8.48 28.20 30.25
C GLU A 970 8.94 27.44 31.50
N LEU A 971 8.12 26.55 32.06
CA LEU A 971 8.52 25.73 33.21
C LEU A 971 9.77 24.88 32.91
N LEU A 972 9.83 24.24 31.74
CA LEU A 972 11.00 23.45 31.33
C LEU A 972 12.25 24.32 31.18
N GLN A 973 12.11 25.51 30.59
CA GLN A 973 13.21 26.47 30.46
C GLN A 973 13.70 26.96 31.82
N GLN A 974 12.79 27.24 32.74
CA GLN A 974 13.10 27.65 34.11
C GLN A 974 13.79 26.52 34.91
N ILE A 975 13.37 25.27 34.73
CA ILE A 975 14.06 24.10 35.31
C ILE A 975 15.48 24.00 34.77
N HIS A 976 15.67 24.07 33.45
CA HIS A 976 17.01 24.01 32.85
C HIS A 976 17.89 25.22 33.19
N ALA A 977 17.32 26.39 33.45
CA ALA A 977 18.06 27.54 33.93
C ALA A 977 18.68 27.31 35.32
N VAL A 978 18.01 26.54 36.20
CA VAL A 978 18.52 26.20 37.53
C VAL A 978 19.37 24.92 37.51
N SER A 979 18.97 23.94 36.70
CA SER A 979 19.54 22.60 36.59
C SER A 979 19.90 22.29 35.14
N PRO A 980 20.98 22.91 34.60
CA PRO A 980 21.30 22.87 33.16
C PRO A 980 21.68 21.50 32.61
N LYS A 981 21.98 20.55 33.51
CA LYS A 981 22.36 19.17 33.17
C LYS A 981 21.26 18.15 33.45
N ALA A 982 20.15 18.58 34.05
CA ALA A 982 19.08 17.68 34.45
C ALA A 982 18.42 17.07 33.23
N GLN A 983 18.18 15.77 33.26
CA GLN A 983 17.18 15.16 32.41
C GLN A 983 15.80 15.44 32.99
N VAL A 984 14.84 15.81 32.14
CA VAL A 984 13.45 16.04 32.56
C VAL A 984 12.52 15.03 31.91
N TYR A 985 11.75 14.31 32.72
CA TYR A 985 10.61 13.50 32.26
C TYR A 985 9.31 14.12 32.74
N TRP A 986 8.35 14.29 31.83
CA TRP A 986 7.03 14.82 32.15
C TRP A 986 5.96 13.76 31.92
N VAL A 987 5.44 13.20 33.01
CA VAL A 987 4.34 12.24 33.04
C VAL A 987 3.01 12.97 32.97
N TYR A 988 2.19 12.68 31.96
CA TYR A 988 0.90 13.31 31.76
C TYR A 988 -0.10 12.32 31.17
N GLY A 989 -1.40 12.59 31.32
CA GLY A 989 -2.43 11.89 30.55
C GLY A 989 -3.45 11.12 31.35
N TRP A 990 -3.36 11.08 32.70
CA TRP A 990 -4.36 10.34 33.46
C TRP A 990 -5.74 11.00 33.36
N PHE A 991 -5.80 12.33 33.47
CA PHE A 991 -6.99 13.11 33.13
C PHE A 991 -6.65 14.21 32.11
N GLY A 992 -7.59 14.52 31.22
CA GLY A 992 -7.41 15.48 30.13
C GLY A 992 -7.64 14.85 28.76
N ASN A 993 -7.30 15.58 27.71
CA ASN A 993 -7.55 15.16 26.33
C ASN A 993 -6.56 15.76 25.34
N TYR A 994 -6.40 15.05 24.21
CA TYR A 994 -5.87 15.62 22.98
C TYR A 994 -6.93 16.49 22.28
N PRO A 995 -6.52 17.54 21.55
CA PRO A 995 -5.18 18.14 21.55
C PRO A 995 -4.96 19.13 22.70
N GLU A 996 -5.99 19.46 23.49
CA GLU A 996 -6.01 20.65 24.34
C GLU A 996 -4.96 20.68 25.47
N ILE A 997 -4.69 19.54 26.12
CA ILE A 997 -3.75 19.47 27.26
C ILE A 997 -2.49 18.70 26.89
N PHE A 998 -2.66 17.57 26.21
CA PHE A 998 -1.57 16.63 25.95
C PHE A 998 -0.63 17.11 24.86
N THR A 999 -1.15 17.74 23.79
CA THR A 999 -0.31 18.28 22.71
C THR A 999 0.62 19.40 23.21
N PRO A 1000 0.17 20.39 24.00
CA PRO A 1000 1.07 21.39 24.56
C PRO A 1000 2.22 20.82 25.40
N ILE A 1001 1.94 19.85 26.29
CA ILE A 1001 2.98 19.22 27.12
C ILE A 1001 4.00 18.47 26.25
N GLN A 1002 3.53 17.69 25.28
CA GLN A 1002 4.41 16.96 24.36
C GLN A 1002 5.28 17.92 23.54
N ASN A 1003 4.68 18.94 22.91
CA ASN A 1003 5.40 19.94 22.13
C ASN A 1003 6.43 20.69 22.98
N ALA A 1004 6.08 21.04 24.22
CA ALA A 1004 7.01 21.70 25.14
C ALA A 1004 8.18 20.79 25.49
N CYS A 1005 7.95 19.50 25.71
CA CYS A 1005 9.03 18.55 25.97
C CYS A 1005 9.97 18.43 24.77
N ASP A 1006 9.42 18.25 23.57
CA ASP A 1006 10.19 18.10 22.33
C ASP A 1006 11.05 19.33 22.04
N ASN A 1007 10.53 20.53 22.33
CA ASN A 1007 11.21 21.80 22.06
C ASN A 1007 12.23 22.20 23.14
N ASN A 1008 12.21 21.58 24.33
CA ASN A 1008 13.04 22.01 25.46
C ASN A 1008 13.91 20.88 26.03
N GLY A 1009 14.19 19.83 25.26
CA GLY A 1009 15.12 18.76 25.66
C GLY A 1009 14.61 17.86 26.79
N ALA A 1010 13.29 17.80 26.98
CA ALA A 1010 12.64 16.92 27.94
C ALA A 1010 11.95 15.74 27.23
N THR A 1011 11.48 14.75 28.00
CA THR A 1011 10.76 13.59 27.47
C THR A 1011 9.34 13.55 28.03
N GLY A 1012 8.34 13.71 27.16
CA GLY A 1012 6.94 13.48 27.48
C GLY A 1012 6.66 11.98 27.66
N ILE A 1013 6.02 11.61 28.76
CA ILE A 1013 5.59 10.26 29.09
C ILE A 1013 4.07 10.24 29.18
N ASP A 1014 3.45 9.87 28.08
CA ASP A 1014 2.01 9.72 27.97
C ASP A 1014 1.53 8.44 28.70
N ILE A 1015 0.57 8.62 29.60
CA ILE A 1015 -0.09 7.55 30.37
C ILE A 1015 -1.60 7.48 30.13
N HIS A 1016 -2.16 8.17 29.13
CA HIS A 1016 -3.62 8.21 28.91
C HIS A 1016 -4.21 6.83 28.62
N ASP A 1017 -3.47 5.97 27.92
CA ASP A 1017 -3.88 4.60 27.60
C ASP A 1017 -3.98 3.70 28.83
N LEU A 1018 -3.39 4.12 29.95
CA LEU A 1018 -3.42 3.40 31.22
C LEU A 1018 -4.68 3.69 32.04
N ASN A 1019 -5.42 4.78 31.76
CA ASN A 1019 -6.67 5.09 32.46
C ASN A 1019 -7.83 4.24 31.89
N LYS A 1020 -7.94 3.01 32.38
CA LYS A 1020 -8.96 2.03 32.00
C LYS A 1020 -9.43 1.20 33.18
N SER A 1021 -10.57 0.54 33.02
CA SER A 1021 -11.06 -0.43 34.01
C SER A 1021 -10.00 -1.49 34.33
N GLY A 1022 -9.79 -1.76 35.62
CA GLY A 1022 -8.71 -2.61 36.15
C GLY A 1022 -7.51 -1.81 36.65
N ASN A 1023 -7.20 -0.65 36.06
CA ASN A 1023 -6.13 0.22 36.54
C ASN A 1023 -6.64 1.32 37.48
N THR A 1024 -7.93 1.65 37.43
CA THR A 1024 -8.60 2.54 38.40
C THR A 1024 -8.92 1.80 39.70
N SER A 1025 -9.07 2.53 40.79
CA SER A 1025 -9.56 1.98 42.06
C SER A 1025 -11.09 1.84 42.08
N TYR A 1026 -11.67 1.57 43.24
CA TYR A 1026 -13.11 1.39 43.42
C TYR A 1026 -13.60 1.97 44.76
N VAL A 1027 -14.89 2.36 44.81
CA VAL A 1027 -15.53 2.83 46.05
C VAL A 1027 -15.57 1.68 47.06
N GLY A 1028 -15.11 1.94 48.29
CA GLY A 1028 -14.93 0.95 49.35
C GLY A 1028 -13.55 0.30 49.38
N ALA A 1029 -12.59 0.74 48.56
CA ALA A 1029 -11.19 0.34 48.72
C ALA A 1029 -10.57 0.98 49.97
N THR A 1030 -9.84 0.19 50.75
CA THR A 1030 -9.16 0.63 51.98
C THR A 1030 -7.80 1.19 51.64
N ARG A 1031 -7.45 2.33 52.24
CA ARG A 1031 -6.18 3.04 52.06
C ARG A 1031 -5.50 3.26 53.41
N THR A 1032 -4.17 3.25 53.43
CA THR A 1032 -3.31 3.46 54.61
C THR A 1032 -2.28 4.56 54.32
N GLY A 1033 -2.34 5.65 55.08
CA GLY A 1033 -1.43 6.79 54.93
C GLY A 1033 -0.04 6.53 55.51
N LEU A 1034 0.90 7.44 55.23
CA LEU A 1034 2.26 7.38 55.77
C LEU A 1034 2.32 7.44 57.31
N ASP A 1035 1.29 7.99 57.96
CA ASP A 1035 1.15 8.04 59.42
C ASP A 1035 0.46 6.79 60.02
N GLY A 1036 0.10 5.81 59.18
CA GLY A 1036 -0.60 4.59 59.58
C GLY A 1036 -2.12 4.75 59.73
N SER A 1037 -2.68 5.93 59.46
CA SER A 1037 -4.13 6.12 59.44
C SER A 1037 -4.78 5.38 58.27
N THR A 1038 -5.99 4.84 58.48
CA THR A 1038 -6.73 4.10 57.44
C THR A 1038 -8.08 4.73 57.14
N TRP A 1039 -8.47 4.79 55.86
CA TRP A 1039 -9.79 5.26 55.42
C TRP A 1039 -10.28 4.48 54.19
N GLN A 1040 -11.55 4.65 53.84
CA GLN A 1040 -12.15 4.06 52.64
C GLN A 1040 -12.35 5.12 51.57
N ILE A 1041 -12.20 4.74 50.30
CA ILE A 1041 -12.66 5.57 49.18
C ILE A 1041 -14.19 5.63 49.20
N THR A 1042 -14.77 6.82 49.33
CA THR A 1042 -16.23 7.01 49.44
C THR A 1042 -16.89 7.63 48.22
N ASN A 1043 -16.10 8.19 47.28
CA ASN A 1043 -16.61 8.91 46.14
C ASN A 1043 -16.04 8.36 44.81
N PRO A 1044 -16.84 8.38 43.72
CA PRO A 1044 -16.38 7.87 42.42
C PRO A 1044 -15.20 8.63 41.80
N GLY A 1045 -15.02 9.92 42.14
CA GLY A 1045 -13.91 10.73 41.62
C GLY A 1045 -12.55 10.23 42.10
N GLU A 1046 -12.44 9.96 43.40
CA GLU A 1046 -11.27 9.31 43.99
C GLU A 1046 -11.10 7.88 43.47
N ALA A 1047 -12.19 7.13 43.27
CA ALA A 1047 -12.11 5.79 42.68
C ALA A 1047 -11.57 5.78 41.23
N ALA A 1048 -11.81 6.84 40.45
CA ALA A 1048 -11.29 6.98 39.08
C ALA A 1048 -9.77 7.26 39.00
N HIS A 1049 -9.10 7.48 40.14
CA HIS A 1049 -7.64 7.59 40.19
C HIS A 1049 -6.98 6.20 40.10
N PRO A 1050 -5.66 6.11 39.83
CA PRO A 1050 -5.00 4.82 39.69
C PRO A 1050 -5.03 4.06 41.02
N GLY A 1051 -5.60 2.85 41.01
CA GLY A 1051 -5.39 1.88 42.08
C GLY A 1051 -3.98 1.29 42.01
N ASP A 1052 -3.64 0.33 42.86
CA ASP A 1052 -2.28 -0.25 42.92
C ASP A 1052 -1.76 -0.76 41.57
N GLN A 1053 -2.63 -1.40 40.77
CA GLN A 1053 -2.29 -1.85 39.42
C GLN A 1053 -2.00 -0.67 38.48
N GLY A 1054 -2.83 0.38 38.52
CA GLY A 1054 -2.61 1.60 37.74
C GLY A 1054 -1.33 2.33 38.16
N MET A 1055 -1.09 2.46 39.46
CA MET A 1055 0.12 3.04 40.02
C MET A 1055 1.38 2.28 39.58
N LYS A 1056 1.34 0.96 39.60
CA LYS A 1056 2.42 0.11 39.08
C LYS A 1056 2.60 0.28 37.57
N ALA A 1057 1.52 0.35 36.80
CA ALA A 1057 1.58 0.56 35.35
C ALA A 1057 2.18 1.93 34.99
N ILE A 1058 1.85 2.98 35.74
CA ILE A 1058 2.47 4.31 35.60
C ILE A 1058 3.97 4.21 35.89
N ALA A 1059 4.36 3.59 37.00
CA ALA A 1059 5.77 3.42 37.35
C ALA A 1059 6.54 2.64 36.27
N ASP A 1060 5.98 1.56 35.76
CA ASP A 1060 6.60 0.76 34.70
C ASP A 1060 6.79 1.56 33.41
N ARG A 1061 5.78 2.37 33.03
CA ARG A 1061 5.89 3.27 31.89
C ARG A 1061 6.99 4.31 32.11
N VAL A 1062 7.09 4.91 33.30
CA VAL A 1062 8.17 5.85 33.65
C VAL A 1062 9.54 5.18 33.56
N ILE A 1063 9.72 4.04 34.23
CA ILE A 1063 10.98 3.28 34.29
C ILE A 1063 11.42 2.86 32.88
N SER A 1064 10.49 2.44 32.01
CA SER A 1064 10.81 2.03 30.64
C SER A 1064 11.40 3.16 29.77
N ASN A 1065 11.27 4.42 30.20
CA ASN A 1065 11.85 5.57 29.52
C ASN A 1065 13.23 5.96 30.07
N PHE A 1066 13.68 5.39 31.19
CA PHE A 1066 15.02 5.63 31.71
C PHE A 1066 16.08 5.02 30.78
N ASP A 1067 17.24 5.67 30.69
CA ASP A 1067 18.40 5.20 29.92
C ASP A 1067 19.45 4.49 30.81
N PHE A 1068 19.03 3.96 31.97
CA PHE A 1068 19.90 3.34 32.98
C PHE A 1068 19.31 2.15 33.75
#